data_AF-A0A7W0R0C6-F1
#
_entry.id   AF-A0A7W0R0C6-F1
#
_cell.length_a   1.000
_cell.length_b   1.000
_cell.length_c   1.000
_cell.angle_alpha   90.00
_cell.angle_beta   90.00
_cell.angle_gamma   90.00
#
_symmetry.space_group_name_H-M   'P 1'
#
loop_
_entity.id
_entity.type
_entity.pdbx_description
1 polymer ?
#
loop_
_entity_poly.entity_id
_entity_poly.type
_entity_poly.pdbx_seq_one_letter_code
_entity_poly.pdbx_strand_id
1 'polypeptide(L)'
;MTVAGSTCGCCSGVAGHTPGAVHNRPGLSTISYRVGRHGDFLDSMIAGLTDVDRPRLANLTTRDADDVSIAVLDAWAVVSDVLTLYTERLANESYLRTAGERISLQELGRLIGYRLRPGVAAETHLAFALEPPPEVPAAASRDPGAAPNVTPASVVLEAGLRVQSIPGPGEQPQTFETVEEIEARAAWNAMPARATKVQLPGMGDTSAYLQGVALNLKAGGALLIAGGDVLTDHWDLRILATVQPQPDHDRTYVTWLEPLGSAMWGVTPSNPPVPFAMRKRLNVFGHNAPMWGSLSSDFRINYPDGDDADQDWPNFTISDIAGNVVDLDGSHPDIQPGSWVVLSKPTYRELWQVTSVSELARAEFAVSGKVTRLALAGGEQYELFGGLPREVTVFAASEPLAFAEAPDPSHVANASVDVRADVSAMRPGRRLVVRGTTTGGEAFAEAATVLAVAAIPGGWRLTLDGDLASSFVRDSVVVHGNVALGTHGETVQQLLGSGRAATAFQRFTLAHDPLTYLQSTDPSGARAALKIFVNDVGWDEVPTLYATGPADRAYAVRSDEQGKTYVQFGDGARGARLPSGSGNVRAKYRKGLGGAGNVGSDRLAQLLDRPLGVKGVTNPVPASGGVDPEPESAARASMPLGV
;
A
#
# COMPACT_ATOMS: atom_id res chain seq x y z
N MET A 1 43.15 -67.84 58.59
CA MET A 1 44.17 -68.33 57.64
C MET A 1 43.69 -69.64 57.04
N THR A 2 43.19 -69.61 55.80
CA THR A 2 43.31 -70.69 54.79
C THR A 2 42.67 -70.21 53.48
N VAL A 3 43.56 -69.77 52.59
CA VAL A 3 43.54 -69.75 51.11
C VAL A 3 42.26 -69.35 50.38
N ALA A 4 42.29 -68.11 49.85
CA ALA A 4 41.53 -67.69 48.68
C ALA A 4 42.03 -68.45 47.43
N GLY A 5 41.16 -69.28 46.85
CA GLY A 5 41.35 -69.82 45.51
C GLY A 5 40.83 -68.82 44.49
N SER A 6 41.71 -67.95 43.97
CA SER A 6 41.45 -67.24 42.72
C SER A 6 41.36 -68.26 41.60
N THR A 7 40.15 -68.63 41.20
CA THR A 7 39.91 -69.24 39.89
C THR A 7 40.16 -68.16 38.85
N CYS A 8 41.40 -68.00 38.38
CA CYS A 8 41.61 -67.33 37.10
C CYS A 8 40.89 -68.19 36.07
N GLY A 9 39.98 -67.58 35.29
CA GLY A 9 39.28 -68.22 34.18
C GLY A 9 40.21 -68.59 33.01
N CYS A 10 41.48 -68.88 33.28
CA CYS A 10 42.49 -69.21 32.28
C CYS A 10 42.24 -70.57 31.60
N CYS A 11 41.30 -71.37 32.12
CA CYS A 11 40.90 -72.67 31.55
C CYS A 11 39.42 -72.71 31.11
N SER A 12 38.65 -71.62 31.25
CA SER A 12 37.38 -71.52 30.55
C SER A 12 37.73 -71.17 29.11
N GLY A 13 37.56 -72.12 28.18
CA GLY A 13 37.87 -71.90 26.76
C GLY A 13 37.28 -70.61 26.21
N VAL A 14 37.77 -70.16 25.05
CA VAL A 14 37.26 -68.96 24.37
C VAL A 14 35.73 -69.11 24.25
N ALA A 15 34.98 -68.29 24.98
CA ALA A 15 33.52 -68.34 24.97
C ALA A 15 33.02 -67.48 23.82
N GLY A 16 31.89 -67.85 23.21
CA GLY A 16 31.22 -66.99 22.25
C GLY A 16 30.87 -65.64 22.89
N HIS A 17 31.36 -64.55 22.33
CA HIS A 17 31.10 -63.18 22.78
C HIS A 17 29.82 -62.59 22.14
N THR A 18 29.24 -63.29 21.16
CA THR A 18 28.05 -62.87 20.42
C THR A 18 26.91 -63.91 20.54
N PRO A 19 25.64 -63.47 20.59
CA PRO A 19 25.19 -62.08 20.60
C PRO A 19 25.40 -61.40 21.96
N GLY A 20 25.99 -60.20 21.94
CA GLY A 20 26.13 -59.33 23.10
C GLY A 20 24.79 -58.77 23.58
N ALA A 21 24.68 -58.52 24.88
CA ALA A 21 23.46 -57.98 25.48
C ALA A 21 23.22 -56.53 25.02
N VAL A 22 22.04 -56.25 24.46
CA VAL A 22 21.63 -54.90 24.07
C VAL A 22 21.06 -54.17 25.29
N HIS A 23 21.71 -53.08 25.70
CA HIS A 23 21.24 -52.23 26.79
C HIS A 23 21.38 -50.75 26.42
N ASN A 24 20.28 -50.00 26.58
CA ASN A 24 20.23 -48.56 26.34
C ASN A 24 19.58 -47.87 27.54
N ARG A 25 20.20 -46.78 28.01
CA ARG A 25 19.59 -45.92 29.04
C ARG A 25 18.40 -45.15 28.43
N PRO A 26 17.33 -44.86 29.19
CA PRO A 26 16.23 -44.03 28.70
C PRO A 26 16.71 -42.62 28.29
N GLY A 27 16.07 -42.04 27.27
CA GLY A 27 16.27 -40.63 26.88
C GLY A 27 17.50 -40.35 26.00
N LEU A 28 18.20 -41.36 25.51
CA LEU A 28 19.30 -41.18 24.56
C LEU A 28 18.81 -40.66 23.20
N SER A 29 19.68 -39.97 22.47
CA SER A 29 19.42 -39.48 21.10
C SER A 29 19.78 -40.51 20.03
N THR A 30 20.38 -41.63 20.41
CA THR A 30 20.70 -42.78 19.56
C THR A 30 20.52 -44.07 20.35
N ILE A 31 20.23 -45.16 19.63
CA ILE A 31 20.13 -46.52 20.16
C ILE A 31 21.34 -47.29 19.68
N SER A 32 22.10 -47.86 20.62
CA SER A 32 23.10 -48.89 20.35
C SER A 32 22.39 -50.23 20.29
N TYR A 33 22.32 -50.85 19.12
CA TYR A 33 21.59 -52.12 18.92
C TYR A 33 22.48 -53.24 18.39
N ARG A 34 23.78 -52.98 18.20
CA ARG A 34 24.69 -54.01 17.70
C ARG A 34 24.95 -55.08 18.75
N VAL A 35 24.75 -56.34 18.36
CA VAL A 35 25.05 -57.52 19.19
C VAL A 35 26.47 -58.05 18.97
N GLY A 36 27.25 -57.40 18.11
CA GLY A 36 28.64 -57.71 17.80
C GLY A 36 29.13 -56.87 16.63
N ARG A 37 30.43 -56.86 16.38
CA ARG A 37 31.06 -56.39 15.14
C ARG A 37 31.67 -57.59 14.43
N HIS A 38 32.16 -57.40 13.21
CA HIS A 38 32.84 -58.44 12.43
C HIS A 38 33.81 -59.29 13.28
N GLY A 39 34.77 -58.66 13.98
CA GLY A 39 35.74 -59.37 14.82
C GLY A 39 35.08 -60.19 15.94
N ASP A 40 34.09 -59.63 16.63
CA ASP A 40 33.39 -60.32 17.73
C ASP A 40 32.66 -61.58 17.22
N PHE A 41 32.06 -61.51 16.03
CA PHE A 41 31.39 -62.64 15.40
C PHE A 41 32.38 -63.71 14.93
N LEU A 42 33.47 -63.30 14.28
CA LEU A 42 34.51 -64.20 13.81
C LEU A 42 35.14 -64.97 14.98
N ASP A 43 35.53 -64.25 16.04
CA ASP A 43 36.08 -64.84 17.26
C ASP A 43 35.09 -65.82 17.91
N SER A 44 33.80 -65.45 17.98
CA SER A 44 32.75 -66.32 18.51
C SER A 44 32.54 -67.59 17.69
N MET A 45 32.63 -67.50 16.36
CA MET A 45 32.48 -68.67 15.49
C MET A 45 33.72 -69.57 15.51
N ILE A 46 34.92 -68.99 15.57
CA ILE A 46 36.18 -69.74 15.73
C ILE A 46 36.17 -70.48 17.07
N ALA A 47 35.75 -69.82 18.15
CA ALA A 47 35.52 -70.46 19.45
C ALA A 47 34.51 -71.62 19.35
N GLY A 48 33.45 -71.42 18.58
CA GLY A 48 32.41 -72.41 18.32
C GLY A 48 32.87 -73.69 17.60
N LEU A 49 34.02 -73.67 16.91
CA LEU A 49 34.62 -74.87 16.29
C LEU A 49 35.08 -75.90 17.33
N THR A 50 35.43 -75.44 18.54
CA THR A 50 35.87 -76.27 19.67
C THR A 50 34.76 -76.50 20.70
N ASP A 51 33.52 -76.15 20.37
CA ASP A 51 32.38 -76.33 21.26
C ASP A 51 32.04 -77.81 21.43
N VAL A 52 31.92 -78.24 22.69
CA VAL A 52 31.59 -79.62 23.08
C VAL A 52 30.23 -80.07 22.54
N ASP A 53 29.31 -79.12 22.30
CA ASP A 53 27.99 -79.39 21.75
C ASP A 53 28.01 -79.52 20.21
N ARG A 54 29.15 -79.24 19.57
CA ARG A 54 29.35 -79.37 18.11
C ARG A 54 30.49 -80.35 17.77
N PRO A 55 30.43 -81.62 18.23
CA PRO A 55 31.55 -82.56 18.11
C PRO A 55 31.93 -82.89 16.65
N ARG A 56 31.01 -82.70 15.70
CA ARG A 56 31.29 -82.88 14.27
C ARG A 56 32.26 -81.84 13.69
N LEU A 57 32.42 -80.69 14.36
CA LEU A 57 33.33 -79.61 13.95
C LEU A 57 34.70 -79.72 14.62
N ALA A 58 34.86 -80.60 15.62
CA ALA A 58 36.09 -80.72 16.42
C ALA A 58 37.34 -81.09 15.58
N ASN A 59 37.14 -81.68 14.39
CA ASN A 59 38.23 -82.01 13.47
C ASN A 59 38.75 -80.80 12.67
N LEU A 60 38.08 -79.64 12.72
CA LEU A 60 38.53 -78.40 12.10
C LEU A 60 39.51 -77.68 13.04
N THR A 61 40.76 -78.10 13.04
CA THR A 61 41.79 -77.66 14.01
C THR A 61 42.64 -76.47 13.55
N THR A 62 42.70 -76.19 12.25
CA THR A 62 43.45 -75.04 11.71
C THR A 62 42.81 -73.70 12.08
N ARG A 63 43.65 -72.68 12.31
CA ARG A 63 43.26 -71.29 12.59
C ARG A 63 43.93 -70.31 11.63
N ASP A 64 44.51 -70.82 10.56
CA ASP A 64 45.17 -69.99 9.56
C ASP A 64 44.12 -69.29 8.70
N ALA A 65 44.36 -68.02 8.39
CA ALA A 65 43.42 -67.17 7.66
C ALA A 65 43.23 -67.60 6.19
N ASP A 66 44.12 -68.43 5.65
CA ASP A 66 44.06 -69.00 4.31
C ASP A 66 43.29 -70.34 4.23
N ASP A 67 42.85 -70.88 5.37
CA ASP A 67 41.99 -72.08 5.38
C ASP A 67 40.56 -71.75 4.95
N VAL A 68 39.97 -72.64 4.13
CA VAL A 68 38.62 -72.47 3.59
C VAL A 68 37.56 -72.41 4.70
N SER A 69 37.74 -73.16 5.79
CA SER A 69 36.78 -73.16 6.91
C SER A 69 36.79 -71.82 7.63
N ILE A 70 37.98 -71.24 7.85
CA ILE A 70 38.13 -69.91 8.45
C ILE A 70 37.60 -68.82 7.52
N ALA A 71 37.87 -68.92 6.21
CA ALA A 71 37.32 -68.01 5.21
C ALA A 71 35.78 -68.01 5.16
N VAL A 72 35.15 -69.18 5.36
CA VAL A 72 33.67 -69.27 5.46
C VAL A 72 33.15 -68.62 6.74
N LEU A 73 33.83 -68.78 7.88
CA LEU A 73 33.46 -68.09 9.11
C LEU A 73 33.64 -66.57 8.99
N ASP A 74 34.73 -66.13 8.35
CA ASP A 74 34.99 -64.72 8.07
C ASP A 74 33.88 -64.10 7.19
N ALA A 75 33.49 -64.80 6.12
CA ALA A 75 32.37 -64.39 5.28
C ALA A 75 31.05 -64.27 6.06
N TRP A 76 30.76 -65.22 6.97
CA TRP A 76 29.58 -65.15 7.84
C TRP A 76 29.67 -64.05 8.89
N ALA A 77 30.88 -63.70 9.35
CA ALA A 77 31.10 -62.60 10.28
C ALA A 77 30.79 -61.26 9.61
N VAL A 78 31.16 -61.11 8.33
CA VAL A 78 30.78 -59.95 7.50
C VAL A 78 29.26 -59.88 7.36
N VAL A 79 28.59 -60.99 7.01
CA VAL A 79 27.12 -61.03 6.91
C VAL A 79 26.47 -60.60 8.23
N SER A 80 26.98 -61.10 9.36
CA SER A 80 26.46 -60.78 10.69
C SER A 80 26.66 -59.31 11.06
N ASP A 81 27.82 -58.74 10.75
CA ASP A 81 28.11 -57.31 10.98
C ASP A 81 27.21 -56.40 10.12
N VAL A 82 26.97 -56.77 8.86
CA VAL A 82 26.05 -56.05 7.98
C VAL A 82 24.61 -56.12 8.50
N LEU A 83 24.14 -57.29 8.91
CA LEU A 83 22.79 -57.45 9.48
C LEU A 83 22.62 -56.63 10.76
N THR A 84 23.62 -56.63 11.63
CA THR A 84 23.53 -55.87 12.89
C THR A 84 23.65 -54.36 12.68
N LEU A 85 24.38 -53.90 11.66
CA LEU A 85 24.37 -52.50 11.20
C LEU A 85 22.96 -52.09 10.76
N TYR A 86 22.29 -52.89 9.91
CA TYR A 86 20.95 -52.54 9.42
C TYR A 86 19.90 -52.56 10.53
N THR A 87 19.94 -53.54 11.43
CA THR A 87 19.01 -53.61 12.57
C THR A 87 19.21 -52.45 13.55
N GLU A 88 20.44 -51.97 13.75
CA GLU A 88 20.69 -50.74 14.51
C GLU A 88 20.11 -49.49 13.85
N ARG A 89 20.25 -49.36 12.52
CA ARG A 89 19.61 -48.24 11.81
C ARG A 89 18.08 -48.30 11.92
N LEU A 90 17.47 -49.48 11.73
CA LEU A 90 16.04 -49.68 11.91
C LEU A 90 15.58 -49.35 13.34
N ALA A 91 16.35 -49.75 14.36
CA ALA A 91 16.05 -49.43 15.75
C ALA A 91 16.05 -47.91 15.98
N ASN A 92 17.03 -47.18 15.43
CA ASN A 92 17.07 -45.73 15.52
C ASN A 92 15.89 -45.05 14.79
N GLU A 93 15.46 -45.56 13.64
CA GLU A 93 14.31 -45.02 12.90
C GLU A 93 12.94 -45.35 13.52
N SER A 94 12.88 -46.32 14.44
CA SER A 94 11.62 -46.78 15.05
C SER A 94 11.08 -45.90 16.18
N TYR A 95 11.88 -44.95 16.69
CA TYR A 95 11.47 -44.08 17.79
C TYR A 95 11.59 -42.61 17.38
N LEU A 96 10.59 -41.82 17.76
CA LEU A 96 10.51 -40.41 17.41
C LEU A 96 11.78 -39.62 17.76
N ARG A 97 12.36 -39.85 18.94
CA ARG A 97 13.55 -39.11 19.40
C ARG A 97 14.81 -39.41 18.59
N THR A 98 14.93 -40.62 18.06
CA THR A 98 16.15 -41.14 17.43
C THR A 98 16.05 -41.19 15.91
N ALA A 99 14.83 -41.13 15.35
CA ALA A 99 14.60 -41.15 13.91
C ALA A 99 15.26 -39.94 13.23
N GLY A 100 16.13 -40.24 12.29
CA GLY A 100 16.86 -39.26 11.48
C GLY A 100 16.21 -39.04 10.12
N GLU A 101 15.61 -40.08 9.55
CA GLU A 101 15.01 -40.01 8.22
C GLU A 101 13.65 -39.32 8.25
N ARG A 102 13.44 -38.43 7.28
CA ARG A 102 12.19 -37.67 7.17
C ARG A 102 10.97 -38.58 7.00
N ILE A 103 11.11 -39.67 6.25
CA ILE A 103 10.00 -40.62 6.05
C ILE A 103 9.60 -41.32 7.35
N SER A 104 10.57 -41.69 8.19
CA SER A 104 10.29 -42.33 9.49
C SER A 104 9.49 -41.38 10.37
N LEU A 105 9.90 -40.11 10.42
CA LEU A 105 9.17 -39.07 11.14
C LEU A 105 7.76 -38.86 10.59
N GLN A 106 7.58 -38.84 9.27
CA GLN A 106 6.25 -38.73 8.65
C GLN A 106 5.33 -39.90 9.05
N GLU A 107 5.84 -41.14 8.98
CA GLU A 107 5.06 -42.32 9.31
C GLU A 107 4.77 -42.42 10.82
N LEU A 108 5.74 -42.09 11.68
CA LEU A 108 5.55 -42.02 13.13
C LEU A 108 4.53 -40.94 13.51
N GLY A 109 4.64 -39.74 12.93
CA GLY A 109 3.67 -38.66 13.15
C GLY A 109 2.27 -39.05 12.69
N ARG A 110 2.16 -39.78 11.58
CA ARG A 110 0.88 -40.23 11.04
C ARG A 110 0.11 -41.15 12.00
N LEU A 111 0.80 -41.93 12.83
CA LEU A 111 0.16 -42.78 13.85
C LEU A 111 -0.69 -41.98 14.84
N ILE A 112 -0.32 -40.72 15.09
CA ILE A 112 -1.03 -39.80 15.99
C ILE A 112 -1.78 -38.70 15.23
N GLY A 113 -1.93 -38.83 13.91
CA GLY A 113 -2.58 -37.82 13.07
C GLY A 113 -1.73 -36.57 12.77
N TYR A 114 -0.49 -36.52 13.24
CA TYR A 114 0.44 -35.42 12.96
C TYR A 114 0.96 -35.50 11.53
N ARG A 115 1.08 -34.33 10.87
CA ARG A 115 1.76 -34.19 9.58
C ARG A 115 2.84 -33.15 9.70
N LEU A 116 4.00 -33.45 9.12
CA LEU A 116 5.05 -32.46 8.95
C LEU A 116 4.48 -31.24 8.21
N ARG A 117 4.71 -30.05 8.76
CA ARG A 117 4.26 -28.82 8.14
C ARG A 117 4.99 -28.64 6.80
N PRO A 118 4.28 -28.48 5.68
CA PRO A 118 4.91 -28.16 4.41
C PRO A 118 5.48 -26.75 4.47
N GLY A 119 6.42 -26.44 3.59
CA GLY A 119 6.81 -25.06 3.38
C GLY A 119 5.71 -24.29 2.66
N VAL A 120 5.53 -23.02 3.01
CA VAL A 120 4.46 -22.16 2.49
C VAL A 120 5.07 -21.07 1.61
N ALA A 121 4.35 -20.69 0.55
CA ALA A 121 4.73 -19.62 -0.35
C ALA A 121 4.66 -18.25 0.33
N ALA A 122 5.60 -17.37 -0.02
CA ALA A 122 5.50 -15.96 0.31
C ALA A 122 4.39 -15.28 -0.52
N GLU A 123 3.81 -14.22 0.02
CA GLU A 123 2.76 -13.43 -0.62
C GLU A 123 3.10 -11.94 -0.58
N THR A 124 2.61 -11.20 -1.57
CA THR A 124 2.78 -9.74 -1.66
C THR A 124 1.74 -9.09 -2.58
N HIS A 125 1.72 -7.77 -2.60
CA HIS A 125 0.85 -6.96 -3.44
C HIS A 125 1.63 -6.43 -4.65
N LEU A 126 1.27 -6.92 -5.84
CA LEU A 126 1.85 -6.52 -7.12
C LEU A 126 1.12 -5.29 -7.65
N ALA A 127 1.84 -4.18 -7.78
CA ALA A 127 1.34 -2.94 -8.37
C ALA A 127 1.76 -2.84 -9.85
N PHE A 128 0.79 -2.82 -10.75
CA PHE A 128 1.01 -2.77 -12.20
C PHE A 128 0.95 -1.34 -12.74
N ALA A 129 1.87 -1.02 -13.64
CA ALA A 129 1.88 0.23 -14.39
C ALA A 129 1.40 -0.03 -15.83
N LEU A 130 0.35 0.67 -16.24
CA LEU A 130 -0.18 0.63 -17.60
C LEU A 130 0.31 1.82 -18.44
N GLU A 131 0.41 1.64 -19.74
CA GLU A 131 0.62 2.73 -20.68
C GLU A 131 -0.66 3.57 -20.82
N PRO A 132 -0.60 4.89 -20.63
CA PRO A 132 -1.74 5.76 -20.91
C PRO A 132 -2.18 5.64 -22.37
N PRO A 133 -3.49 5.67 -22.67
CA PRO A 133 -3.95 5.72 -24.05
C PRO A 133 -3.36 6.96 -24.74
N PRO A 134 -2.87 6.84 -25.99
CA PRO A 134 -2.38 8.00 -26.72
C PRO A 134 -3.52 9.00 -26.88
N GLU A 135 -3.22 10.29 -26.72
CA GLU A 135 -4.19 11.33 -27.05
C GLU A 135 -4.54 11.22 -28.53
N VAL A 136 -5.82 10.94 -28.82
CA VAL A 136 -6.31 10.91 -30.19
C VAL A 136 -6.53 12.37 -30.61
N PRO A 137 -5.76 12.92 -31.58
CA PRO A 137 -5.97 14.29 -32.01
C PRO A 137 -7.40 14.46 -32.54
N ALA A 138 -8.03 15.61 -32.30
CA ALA A 138 -9.38 15.88 -32.79
C ALA A 138 -9.52 15.75 -34.32
N ALA A 139 -8.40 15.87 -35.05
CA ALA A 139 -8.29 15.70 -36.50
C ALA A 139 -8.00 14.26 -36.95
N ALA A 140 -7.91 13.28 -36.04
CA ALA A 140 -7.67 11.89 -36.39
C ALA A 140 -8.79 11.35 -37.29
N SER A 141 -8.40 10.57 -38.30
CA SER A 141 -9.35 9.93 -39.22
C SER A 141 -10.34 9.07 -38.42
N ARG A 142 -11.62 9.17 -38.75
CA ARG A 142 -12.68 8.29 -38.23
C ARG A 142 -12.74 6.95 -38.98
N ASP A 143 -11.85 6.74 -39.95
CA ASP A 143 -11.70 5.46 -40.64
C ASP A 143 -11.15 4.40 -39.68
N PRO A 144 -11.89 3.31 -39.41
CA PRO A 144 -11.44 2.22 -38.55
C PRO A 144 -10.10 1.59 -38.96
N GLY A 145 -9.74 1.65 -40.26
CA GLY A 145 -8.49 1.08 -40.78
C GLY A 145 -7.25 1.99 -40.64
N ALA A 146 -7.45 3.27 -40.33
CA ALA A 146 -6.40 4.27 -40.17
C ALA A 146 -6.35 4.86 -38.74
N ALA A 147 -7.17 4.34 -37.83
CA ALA A 147 -7.15 4.74 -36.43
C ALA A 147 -5.83 4.30 -35.77
N PRO A 148 -5.16 5.16 -34.98
CA PRO A 148 -3.98 4.76 -34.22
C PRO A 148 -4.33 3.60 -33.28
N ASN A 149 -3.35 2.74 -32.96
CA ASN A 149 -3.52 1.69 -31.96
C ASN A 149 -4.05 2.31 -30.66
N VAL A 150 -5.29 2.00 -30.30
CA VAL A 150 -5.92 2.50 -29.08
C VAL A 150 -5.57 1.52 -27.97
N THR A 151 -4.62 1.89 -27.11
CA THR A 151 -4.49 1.20 -25.81
C THR A 151 -5.82 1.36 -25.08
N PRO A 152 -6.47 0.28 -24.64
CA PRO A 152 -7.77 0.39 -23.99
C PRO A 152 -7.66 1.15 -22.67
N ALA A 153 -8.68 1.94 -22.33
CA ALA A 153 -8.70 2.73 -21.10
C ALA A 153 -8.66 1.88 -19.81
N SER A 154 -9.04 0.60 -19.93
CA SER A 154 -8.96 -0.43 -18.89
C SER A 154 -8.50 -1.75 -19.50
N VAL A 155 -7.66 -2.49 -18.80
CA VAL A 155 -7.17 -3.83 -19.17
C VAL A 155 -7.53 -4.81 -18.07
N VAL A 156 -8.06 -5.98 -18.43
CA VAL A 156 -8.23 -7.08 -17.47
C VAL A 156 -6.89 -7.82 -17.36
N LEU A 157 -6.37 -7.88 -16.14
CA LEU A 157 -5.19 -8.65 -15.79
C LEU A 157 -5.64 -9.96 -15.16
N GLU A 158 -5.44 -11.05 -15.88
CA GLU A 158 -5.84 -12.39 -15.48
C GLU A 158 -5.02 -12.90 -14.26
N ALA A 159 -5.57 -13.90 -13.57
CA ALA A 159 -4.78 -14.70 -12.64
C ALA A 159 -3.73 -15.54 -13.40
N GLY A 160 -2.57 -15.74 -12.78
CA GLY A 160 -1.45 -16.50 -13.33
C GLY A 160 -0.42 -15.68 -14.12
N LEU A 161 -0.49 -14.35 -14.07
CA LEU A 161 0.53 -13.48 -14.67
C LEU A 161 1.84 -13.62 -13.88
N ARG A 162 2.91 -13.99 -14.58
CA ARG A 162 4.22 -14.22 -13.96
C ARG A 162 5.07 -12.96 -13.91
N VAL A 163 5.61 -12.71 -12.72
CA VAL A 163 6.59 -11.67 -12.44
C VAL A 163 7.79 -12.29 -11.73
N GLN A 164 8.97 -11.72 -11.94
CA GLN A 164 10.22 -12.25 -11.40
C GLN A 164 10.98 -11.19 -10.61
N SER A 165 11.63 -11.62 -9.53
CA SER A 165 12.49 -10.76 -8.74
C SER A 165 13.81 -10.45 -9.45
N ILE A 166 14.31 -9.25 -9.22
CA ILE A 166 15.69 -8.89 -9.55
C ILE A 166 16.57 -9.32 -8.36
N PRO A 167 17.39 -10.38 -8.51
CA PRO A 167 18.18 -10.91 -7.41
C PRO A 167 19.27 -9.93 -6.96
N GLY A 168 19.56 -9.91 -5.66
CA GLY A 168 20.79 -9.33 -5.12
C GLY A 168 22.03 -10.18 -5.39
N PRO A 169 23.23 -9.71 -4.97
CA PRO A 169 24.46 -10.48 -5.10
C PRO A 169 24.35 -11.84 -4.40
N GLY A 170 24.48 -12.94 -5.17
CA GLY A 170 24.40 -14.31 -4.66
C GLY A 170 22.98 -14.88 -4.50
N GLU A 171 21.94 -14.12 -4.82
CA GLU A 171 20.55 -14.58 -4.81
C GLU A 171 20.13 -15.14 -6.18
N GLN A 172 19.11 -16.01 -6.18
CA GLN A 172 18.48 -16.50 -7.40
C GLN A 172 17.17 -15.74 -7.67
N PRO A 173 16.80 -15.49 -8.94
CA PRO A 173 15.51 -14.91 -9.28
C PRO A 173 14.36 -15.78 -8.76
N GLN A 174 13.35 -15.14 -8.15
CA GLN A 174 12.16 -15.80 -7.61
C GLN A 174 10.95 -15.40 -8.46
N THR A 175 10.12 -16.38 -8.83
CA THR A 175 8.95 -16.16 -9.68
C THR A 175 7.68 -16.11 -8.84
N PHE A 176 6.86 -15.09 -9.06
CA PHE A 176 5.55 -14.90 -8.46
C PHE A 176 4.48 -14.93 -9.55
N GLU A 177 3.28 -15.36 -9.18
CA GLU A 177 2.10 -15.34 -10.04
C GLU A 177 0.96 -14.58 -9.36
N THR A 178 0.21 -13.79 -10.14
CA THR A 178 -1.08 -13.25 -9.67
C THR A 178 -2.04 -14.40 -9.36
N VAL A 179 -2.81 -14.29 -8.29
CA VAL A 179 -3.79 -15.32 -7.90
C VAL A 179 -5.24 -14.89 -8.10
N GLU A 180 -5.44 -13.65 -8.51
CA GLU A 180 -6.74 -13.05 -8.78
C GLU A 180 -6.72 -12.25 -10.08
N GLU A 181 -7.90 -12.07 -10.65
CA GLU A 181 -8.12 -11.18 -11.78
C GLU A 181 -8.37 -9.75 -11.28
N ILE A 182 -7.78 -8.75 -11.93
CA ILE A 182 -8.05 -7.35 -11.65
C ILE A 182 -8.31 -6.54 -12.91
N GLU A 183 -9.19 -5.55 -12.81
CA GLU A 183 -9.29 -4.50 -13.83
C GLU A 183 -8.24 -3.41 -13.54
N ALA A 184 -7.31 -3.19 -14.47
CA ALA A 184 -6.27 -2.18 -14.34
C ALA A 184 -6.52 -0.99 -15.27
N ARG A 185 -6.17 0.22 -14.81
CA ARG A 185 -6.35 1.48 -15.55
C ARG A 185 -5.11 2.35 -15.44
N ALA A 186 -4.72 3.02 -16.51
CA ALA A 186 -3.54 3.91 -16.50
C ALA A 186 -3.68 5.06 -15.48
N ALA A 187 -4.90 5.57 -15.28
CA ALA A 187 -5.20 6.60 -14.28
C ALA A 187 -4.91 6.17 -12.82
N TRP A 188 -4.78 4.86 -12.57
CA TRP A 188 -4.59 4.27 -11.24
C TRP A 188 -3.16 3.77 -11.00
N ASN A 189 -2.23 4.07 -11.90
CA ASN A 189 -0.83 3.61 -11.81
C ASN A 189 -0.15 4.09 -10.52
N ALA A 190 -0.18 5.39 -10.28
CA ALA A 190 0.48 6.06 -9.17
C ALA A 190 -0.22 7.41 -8.94
N MET A 191 -1.23 7.40 -8.09
CA MET A 191 -2.08 8.57 -7.81
C MET A 191 -1.51 9.33 -6.62
N PRO A 192 -0.95 10.54 -6.79
CA PRO A 192 -0.51 11.33 -5.65
C PRO A 192 -1.71 11.67 -4.75
N ALA A 193 -1.50 11.66 -3.45
CA ALA A 193 -2.47 12.26 -2.54
C ALA A 193 -2.64 13.75 -2.89
N ARG A 194 -3.85 14.25 -2.67
CA ARG A 194 -4.18 15.65 -2.90
C ARG A 194 -3.38 16.51 -1.91
N ALA A 195 -2.43 17.28 -2.43
CA ALA A 195 -1.50 18.13 -1.68
C ALA A 195 -2.11 19.47 -1.20
N THR A 196 -3.24 19.87 -1.77
CA THR A 196 -3.82 21.21 -1.59
C THR A 196 -5.32 21.14 -1.33
N LYS A 197 -5.84 22.10 -0.56
CA LYS A 197 -7.27 22.23 -0.28
C LYS A 197 -7.69 23.69 -0.35
N VAL A 198 -8.96 23.95 -0.64
CA VAL A 198 -9.52 25.29 -0.49
C VAL A 198 -9.42 25.69 0.98
N GLN A 199 -8.70 26.77 1.26
CA GLN A 199 -8.59 27.36 2.59
C GLN A 199 -9.08 28.80 2.51
N LEU A 200 -10.24 29.05 3.13
CA LEU A 200 -10.84 30.38 3.21
C LEU A 200 -10.25 31.10 4.44
N PRO A 201 -9.82 32.36 4.31
CA PRO A 201 -9.27 33.09 5.45
C PRO A 201 -10.37 33.43 6.46
N GLY A 202 -10.03 33.35 7.75
CA GLY A 202 -10.93 33.60 8.88
C GLY A 202 -10.42 34.68 9.82
N MET A 203 -11.09 34.81 10.97
CA MET A 203 -10.75 35.78 12.03
C MET A 203 -9.27 35.65 12.43
N GLY A 204 -8.52 36.75 12.41
CA GLY A 204 -7.11 36.76 12.77
C GLY A 204 -6.12 36.51 11.62
N ASP A 205 -6.58 36.00 10.47
CA ASP A 205 -5.68 35.67 9.37
C ASP A 205 -5.11 36.92 8.69
N THR A 206 -3.85 36.81 8.23
CA THR A 206 -3.10 37.89 7.55
C THR A 206 -2.68 37.54 6.12
N SER A 207 -3.16 36.42 5.59
CA SER A 207 -2.79 35.93 4.26
C SER A 207 -3.85 35.05 3.63
N ALA A 208 -3.81 34.94 2.31
CA ALA A 208 -4.62 33.99 1.54
C ALA A 208 -3.95 33.67 0.19
N TYR A 209 -4.45 32.62 -0.47
CA TYR A 209 -4.13 32.32 -1.86
C TYR A 209 -5.30 32.73 -2.75
N LEU A 210 -5.01 33.46 -3.82
CA LEU A 210 -5.99 33.89 -4.82
C LEU A 210 -5.74 33.14 -6.14
N GLN A 211 -6.80 32.77 -6.85
CA GLN A 211 -6.71 32.06 -8.13
C GLN A 211 -6.14 32.97 -9.20
N GLY A 212 -5.17 32.47 -9.97
CA GLY A 212 -4.52 33.18 -11.07
C GLY A 212 -3.24 33.93 -10.65
N VAL A 213 -2.38 34.20 -11.63
CA VAL A 213 -1.10 34.93 -11.46
C VAL A 213 -1.09 36.35 -12.02
N ALA A 214 -2.00 36.65 -12.95
CA ALA A 214 -2.10 37.94 -13.62
C ALA A 214 -3.16 38.85 -12.97
N LEU A 215 -3.17 38.91 -11.63
CA LEU A 215 -4.23 39.63 -10.89
C LEU A 215 -4.02 41.14 -10.81
N ASN A 216 -2.91 41.67 -11.33
CA ASN A 216 -2.56 43.10 -11.26
C ASN A 216 -2.64 43.70 -9.83
N LEU A 217 -2.37 42.87 -8.82
CA LEU A 217 -2.27 43.27 -7.43
C LEU A 217 -0.84 43.73 -7.12
N LYS A 218 -0.70 44.67 -6.19
CA LYS A 218 0.61 45.19 -5.73
C LYS A 218 0.59 45.45 -4.23
N ALA A 219 1.77 45.42 -3.60
CA ALA A 219 1.94 45.90 -2.23
C ALA A 219 1.43 47.35 -2.11
N GLY A 220 0.72 47.65 -1.02
CA GLY A 220 0.00 48.90 -0.80
C GLY A 220 -1.37 48.99 -1.49
N GLY A 221 -1.71 48.05 -2.38
CA GLY A 221 -3.04 47.90 -2.95
C GLY A 221 -4.08 47.49 -1.92
N ALA A 222 -5.36 47.68 -2.22
CA ALA A 222 -6.46 47.33 -1.32
C ALA A 222 -7.23 46.11 -1.82
N LEU A 223 -7.46 45.18 -0.90
CA LEU A 223 -8.28 43.98 -1.09
C LEU A 223 -9.47 44.10 -0.14
N LEU A 224 -10.68 44.05 -0.70
CA LEU A 224 -11.91 43.94 0.07
C LEU A 224 -12.27 42.46 0.21
N ILE A 225 -12.56 42.00 1.42
CA ILE A 225 -13.11 40.68 1.68
C ILE A 225 -14.51 40.89 2.24
N ALA A 226 -15.53 40.56 1.45
CA ALA A 226 -16.93 40.82 1.78
C ALA A 226 -17.81 39.59 1.49
N GLY A 227 -18.99 39.55 2.11
CA GLY A 227 -20.01 38.53 1.88
C GLY A 227 -21.08 38.96 0.88
N GLY A 228 -22.08 38.11 0.68
CA GLY A 228 -23.26 38.46 -0.14
C GLY A 228 -24.26 39.39 0.56
N ASP A 229 -24.19 39.47 1.89
CA ASP A 229 -24.98 40.40 2.71
C ASP A 229 -24.03 41.34 3.45
N VAL A 230 -24.15 42.62 3.18
CA VAL A 230 -23.25 43.70 3.60
C VAL A 230 -23.79 44.49 4.78
N LEU A 231 -25.07 44.29 5.12
CA LEU A 231 -25.77 45.05 6.16
C LEU A 231 -25.40 44.60 7.59
N THR A 232 -24.34 43.80 7.74
CA THR A 232 -24.06 43.03 8.96
C THR A 232 -22.63 43.22 9.49
N ASP A 233 -21.91 44.28 9.09
CA ASP A 233 -20.50 44.54 9.45
C ASP A 233 -19.56 43.34 9.20
N HIS A 234 -19.95 42.46 8.27
CA HIS A 234 -19.24 41.24 7.93
C HIS A 234 -18.30 41.42 6.74
N TRP A 235 -17.42 42.43 6.80
CA TRP A 235 -16.49 42.75 5.72
C TRP A 235 -15.19 43.37 6.22
N ASP A 236 -14.15 43.26 5.40
CA ASP A 236 -12.80 43.69 5.73
C ASP A 236 -12.11 44.32 4.52
N LEU A 237 -11.79 45.61 4.61
CA LEU A 237 -10.83 46.24 3.70
C LEU A 237 -9.42 46.03 4.25
N ARG A 238 -8.52 45.45 3.45
CA ARG A 238 -7.14 45.18 3.85
C ARG A 238 -6.14 45.72 2.85
N ILE A 239 -5.10 46.37 3.37
CA ILE A 239 -3.98 46.86 2.57
C ILE A 239 -2.95 45.74 2.44
N LEU A 240 -2.64 45.38 1.20
CA LEU A 240 -1.70 44.31 0.86
C LEU A 240 -0.28 44.69 1.30
N ALA A 241 0.35 43.81 2.06
CA ALA A 241 1.75 43.93 2.47
C ALA A 241 2.67 43.32 1.41
N THR A 242 2.36 42.11 0.95
CA THR A 242 3.10 41.41 -0.12
C THR A 242 2.16 40.75 -1.12
N VAL A 243 2.63 40.64 -2.35
CA VAL A 243 1.95 39.93 -3.45
C VAL A 243 2.99 39.07 -4.16
N GLN A 244 2.79 37.75 -4.16
CA GLN A 244 3.73 36.77 -4.68
C GLN A 244 3.01 35.82 -5.65
N PRO A 245 3.06 36.09 -6.97
CA PRO A 245 2.55 35.17 -7.98
C PRO A 245 3.31 33.84 -7.95
N GLN A 246 2.60 32.73 -8.11
CA GLN A 246 3.12 31.36 -8.18
C GLN A 246 2.67 30.68 -9.49
N PRO A 247 3.37 30.91 -10.61
CA PRO A 247 3.00 30.39 -11.93
C PRO A 247 2.82 28.87 -11.99
N ASP A 248 3.67 28.12 -11.29
CA ASP A 248 3.63 26.65 -11.28
C ASP A 248 2.35 26.07 -10.66
N HIS A 249 1.58 26.89 -9.95
CA HIS A 249 0.34 26.50 -9.27
C HIS A 249 -0.89 27.31 -9.74
N ASP A 250 -0.73 28.19 -10.73
CA ASP A 250 -1.76 29.14 -11.18
C ASP A 250 -2.47 29.89 -10.03
N ARG A 251 -1.68 30.40 -9.08
CA ARG A 251 -2.21 31.14 -7.91
C ARG A 251 -1.29 32.27 -7.49
N THR A 252 -1.81 33.21 -6.71
CA THR A 252 -1.05 34.30 -6.10
C THR A 252 -1.18 34.23 -4.59
N TYR A 253 -0.05 34.18 -3.88
CA TYR A 253 -0.04 34.32 -2.42
C TYR A 253 -0.01 35.80 -2.06
N VAL A 254 -0.95 36.23 -1.21
CA VAL A 254 -1.03 37.61 -0.74
C VAL A 254 -0.98 37.66 0.78
N THR A 255 -0.34 38.68 1.32
CA THR A 255 -0.40 39.02 2.74
C THR A 255 -0.89 40.45 2.91
N TRP A 256 -1.45 40.78 4.06
CA TRP A 256 -1.94 42.13 4.37
C TRP A 256 -1.58 42.58 5.78
N LEU A 257 -1.62 43.90 6.00
CA LEU A 257 -1.03 44.54 7.19
C LEU A 257 -1.79 44.28 8.49
N GLU A 258 -3.11 44.09 8.44
CA GLU A 258 -3.98 43.96 9.62
C GLU A 258 -4.75 42.64 9.60
N PRO A 259 -4.85 41.88 10.71
CA PRO A 259 -5.60 40.62 10.71
C PRO A 259 -7.08 40.83 10.31
N LEU A 260 -7.74 39.81 9.73
CA LEU A 260 -9.19 39.90 9.44
C LEU A 260 -10.03 39.96 10.71
N GLY A 261 -11.12 40.73 10.65
CA GLY A 261 -11.99 41.08 11.77
C GLY A 261 -11.30 41.89 12.88
N SER A 262 -12.08 42.28 13.88
CA SER A 262 -11.59 42.94 15.10
C SER A 262 -12.47 42.65 16.30
N ALA A 263 -11.91 41.95 17.30
CA ALA A 263 -12.62 41.68 18.55
C ALA A 263 -12.93 42.96 19.36
N MET A 264 -12.10 44.00 19.21
CA MET A 264 -12.31 45.28 19.89
C MET A 264 -13.55 46.03 19.39
N TRP A 265 -13.87 45.88 18.11
CA TRP A 265 -14.93 46.63 17.44
C TRP A 265 -16.10 45.73 17.01
N GLY A 266 -16.10 44.45 17.40
CA GLY A 266 -17.15 43.49 17.06
C GLY A 266 -17.21 43.10 15.57
N VAL A 267 -16.23 43.50 14.77
CA VAL A 267 -16.18 43.20 13.32
C VAL A 267 -15.76 41.75 13.13
N THR A 268 -16.55 40.99 12.39
CA THR A 268 -16.23 39.58 12.07
C THR A 268 -16.11 39.42 10.55
N PRO A 269 -15.18 38.60 10.05
CA PRO A 269 -15.04 38.42 8.60
C PRO A 269 -16.29 37.77 8.00
N SER A 270 -16.55 38.04 6.73
CA SER A 270 -17.63 37.38 5.97
C SER A 270 -17.47 35.86 5.94
N ASN A 271 -18.60 35.16 5.96
CA ASN A 271 -18.64 33.71 5.81
C ASN A 271 -19.81 33.28 4.90
N PRO A 272 -19.55 32.78 3.66
CA PRO A 272 -18.24 32.61 3.05
C PRO A 272 -17.62 33.96 2.61
N PRO A 273 -16.30 34.14 2.75
CA PRO A 273 -15.62 35.33 2.28
C PRO A 273 -15.51 35.35 0.75
N VAL A 274 -15.66 36.53 0.13
CA VAL A 274 -15.40 36.77 -1.28
C VAL A 274 -14.37 37.90 -1.44
N PRO A 275 -13.24 37.67 -2.12
CA PRO A 275 -12.21 38.68 -2.31
C PRO A 275 -12.53 39.58 -3.52
N PHE A 276 -12.33 40.88 -3.37
CA PHE A 276 -12.43 41.88 -4.43
C PHE A 276 -11.16 42.74 -4.47
N ALA A 277 -10.59 42.92 -5.65
CA ALA A 277 -9.54 43.92 -5.85
C ALA A 277 -10.17 45.31 -5.93
N MET A 278 -9.76 46.23 -5.05
CA MET A 278 -10.16 47.63 -5.14
C MET A 278 -9.16 48.37 -6.04
N ARG A 279 -9.48 48.47 -7.34
CA ARG A 279 -8.52 48.94 -8.36
C ARG A 279 -8.15 50.41 -8.24
N LYS A 280 -9.00 51.21 -7.60
CA LYS A 280 -8.79 52.64 -7.44
C LYS A 280 -8.85 53.08 -5.98
N ARG A 281 -7.96 54.02 -5.65
CA ARG A 281 -7.98 54.83 -4.43
C ARG A 281 -8.14 56.27 -4.87
N LEU A 282 -9.30 56.85 -4.63
CA LEU A 282 -9.75 58.11 -5.18
C LEU A 282 -9.98 59.14 -4.09
N ASN A 283 -9.85 60.40 -4.44
CA ASN A 283 -10.22 61.51 -3.57
C ASN A 283 -11.60 62.02 -3.98
N VAL A 284 -12.29 62.63 -3.02
CA VAL A 284 -13.53 63.35 -3.30
C VAL A 284 -13.24 64.75 -3.86
N PHE A 285 -14.20 65.30 -4.58
CA PHE A 285 -14.11 66.67 -5.10
C PHE A 285 -13.94 67.67 -3.93
N GLY A 286 -13.03 68.63 -4.10
CA GLY A 286 -12.70 69.61 -3.05
C GLY A 286 -11.61 69.18 -2.06
N HIS A 287 -11.10 67.93 -2.12
CA HIS A 287 -10.00 67.48 -1.23
C HIS A 287 -8.75 68.38 -1.28
N ASN A 288 -8.50 68.98 -2.43
CA ASN A 288 -7.36 69.85 -2.73
C ASN A 288 -7.72 71.35 -2.73
N ALA A 289 -8.92 71.73 -2.26
CA ALA A 289 -9.31 73.14 -2.17
C ALA A 289 -8.28 73.94 -1.34
N PRO A 290 -8.00 75.22 -1.64
CA PRO A 290 -7.14 76.02 -0.77
C PRO A 290 -7.76 76.16 0.62
N MET A 291 -6.95 76.43 1.64
CA MET A 291 -7.48 76.69 2.99
C MET A 291 -8.32 77.97 2.95
N TRP A 292 -9.55 77.94 3.46
CA TRP A 292 -10.46 79.11 3.42
C TRP A 292 -9.78 80.37 3.96
N GLY A 293 -9.15 80.28 5.14
CA GLY A 293 -8.43 81.40 5.77
C GLY A 293 -7.19 81.90 5.01
N SER A 294 -6.74 81.22 3.96
CA SER A 294 -5.65 81.70 3.08
C SER A 294 -6.12 82.65 1.98
N LEU A 295 -7.43 82.73 1.76
CA LEU A 295 -8.04 83.59 0.74
C LEU A 295 -8.28 85.00 1.30
N SER A 296 -8.28 86.01 0.42
CA SER A 296 -8.52 87.39 0.84
C SER A 296 -9.92 87.56 1.44
N SER A 297 -10.07 88.46 2.42
CA SER A 297 -11.38 88.85 2.97
C SER A 297 -12.37 89.23 1.87
N ASP A 298 -11.91 89.96 0.83
CA ASP A 298 -12.73 90.31 -0.32
C ASP A 298 -13.26 89.10 -1.08
N PHE A 299 -12.44 88.05 -1.29
CA PHE A 299 -12.91 86.83 -1.93
C PHE A 299 -13.93 86.12 -1.04
N ARG A 300 -13.61 85.98 0.26
CA ARG A 300 -14.43 85.24 1.22
C ARG A 300 -15.83 85.84 1.39
N ILE A 301 -15.93 87.16 1.50
CA ILE A 301 -17.21 87.88 1.61
C ILE A 301 -18.05 87.79 0.33
N ASN A 302 -17.42 87.70 -0.84
CA ASN A 302 -18.12 87.66 -2.13
C ASN A 302 -18.38 86.23 -2.63
N TYR A 303 -17.91 85.20 -1.94
CA TYR A 303 -18.21 83.82 -2.26
C TYR A 303 -19.66 83.49 -1.83
N PRO A 304 -20.42 82.67 -2.59
CA PRO A 304 -21.78 82.27 -2.19
C PRO A 304 -21.81 81.67 -0.78
N ASP A 305 -22.68 82.20 0.09
CA ASP A 305 -22.77 81.86 1.51
C ASP A 305 -21.48 82.06 2.33
N GLY A 306 -20.53 82.83 1.80
CA GLY A 306 -19.27 83.15 2.45
C GLY A 306 -19.35 84.32 3.42
N ASP A 307 -18.43 84.34 4.39
CA ASP A 307 -18.22 85.42 5.34
C ASP A 307 -16.72 85.59 5.65
N ASP A 308 -16.36 86.58 6.47
CA ASP A 308 -14.96 86.79 6.89
C ASP A 308 -14.62 86.03 8.19
N ALA A 309 -15.46 85.06 8.61
CA ALA A 309 -15.25 84.31 9.83
C ALA A 309 -14.11 83.28 9.68
N ASP A 310 -13.55 82.86 10.82
CA ASP A 310 -12.55 81.80 10.91
C ASP A 310 -13.23 80.42 10.91
N GLN A 311 -13.78 80.05 9.75
CA GLN A 311 -14.43 78.76 9.47
C GLN A 311 -13.80 78.10 8.23
N ASP A 312 -14.16 76.85 7.90
CA ASP A 312 -13.79 76.27 6.59
C ASP A 312 -14.82 76.70 5.53
N TRP A 313 -14.64 76.26 4.28
CA TRP A 313 -15.53 76.60 3.17
C TRP A 313 -17.03 76.45 3.52
N PRO A 314 -17.90 77.39 3.10
CA PRO A 314 -19.34 77.20 3.26
C PRO A 314 -19.80 75.99 2.44
N ASN A 315 -20.66 75.15 3.03
CA ASN A 315 -21.14 73.89 2.44
C ASN A 315 -20.01 72.95 1.99
N PHE A 316 -18.92 72.83 2.76
CA PHE A 316 -17.78 71.98 2.41
C PHE A 316 -18.08 70.48 2.56
N THR A 317 -18.83 69.94 1.61
CA THR A 317 -19.34 68.57 1.64
C THR A 317 -18.87 67.72 0.47
N ILE A 318 -18.84 66.41 0.68
CA ILE A 318 -18.42 65.42 -0.33
C ILE A 318 -19.45 65.26 -1.46
N SER A 319 -20.65 65.83 -1.32
CA SER A 319 -21.63 66.02 -2.40
C SER A 319 -22.49 67.25 -2.14
N ASP A 320 -22.93 67.91 -3.21
CA ASP A 320 -23.79 69.12 -3.17
C ASP A 320 -25.29 68.80 -3.07
N ILE A 321 -25.67 67.51 -3.08
CA ILE A 321 -27.06 67.06 -2.94
C ILE A 321 -27.26 66.24 -1.66
N ALA A 322 -28.49 66.23 -1.18
CA ALA A 322 -28.90 65.45 -0.03
C ALA A 322 -28.91 63.93 -0.32
N GLY A 323 -28.68 63.14 0.73
CA GLY A 323 -28.65 61.68 0.69
C GLY A 323 -27.23 61.11 0.74
N ASN A 324 -27.13 59.78 0.65
CA ASN A 324 -25.85 59.08 0.68
C ASN A 324 -25.18 59.17 -0.69
N VAL A 325 -24.61 60.34 -1.01
CA VAL A 325 -24.04 60.64 -2.33
C VAL A 325 -22.59 61.07 -2.18
N VAL A 326 -21.69 60.61 -3.04
CA VAL A 326 -20.30 61.07 -3.04
C VAL A 326 -19.87 61.50 -4.43
N ASP A 327 -19.23 62.66 -4.53
CA ASP A 327 -18.67 63.18 -5.76
C ASP A 327 -17.16 62.96 -5.75
N LEU A 328 -16.71 62.06 -6.61
CA LEU A 328 -15.30 61.76 -6.79
C LEU A 328 -14.66 62.78 -7.71
N ASP A 329 -13.44 63.19 -7.40
CA ASP A 329 -12.67 64.09 -8.26
C ASP A 329 -12.25 63.37 -9.55
N GLY A 330 -12.72 63.86 -10.70
CA GLY A 330 -12.44 63.29 -12.01
C GLY A 330 -13.52 62.37 -12.59
N SER A 331 -13.21 61.79 -13.76
CA SER A 331 -14.08 60.87 -14.51
C SER A 331 -13.67 59.42 -14.26
N HIS A 332 -14.61 58.60 -13.81
CA HIS A 332 -14.40 57.20 -13.40
C HIS A 332 -15.47 56.27 -13.98
N PRO A 333 -15.49 56.07 -15.31
CA PRO A 333 -16.48 55.24 -15.99
C PRO A 333 -16.35 53.74 -15.71
N ASP A 334 -15.28 53.32 -15.05
CA ASP A 334 -15.04 51.94 -14.57
C ASP A 334 -15.77 51.62 -13.27
N ILE A 335 -16.35 52.61 -12.59
CA ILE A 335 -17.26 52.40 -11.47
C ILE A 335 -18.67 52.22 -12.04
N GLN A 336 -19.32 51.12 -11.69
CA GLN A 336 -20.62 50.74 -12.24
C GLN A 336 -21.65 50.54 -11.12
N PRO A 337 -22.96 50.75 -11.39
CA PRO A 337 -24.02 50.32 -10.48
C PRO A 337 -23.85 48.84 -10.08
N GLY A 338 -24.08 48.53 -8.82
CA GLY A 338 -23.90 47.22 -8.20
C GLY A 338 -22.48 46.95 -7.68
N SER A 339 -21.47 47.76 -8.06
CA SER A 339 -20.10 47.62 -7.53
C SER A 339 -19.98 48.11 -6.08
N TRP A 340 -18.93 47.61 -5.41
CA TRP A 340 -18.59 47.96 -4.04
C TRP A 340 -17.66 49.17 -4.00
N VAL A 341 -17.93 50.09 -3.07
CA VAL A 341 -17.03 51.18 -2.73
C VAL A 341 -16.88 51.31 -1.22
N VAL A 342 -15.67 51.63 -0.75
CA VAL A 342 -15.43 51.87 0.68
C VAL A 342 -15.07 53.34 0.87
N LEU A 343 -15.87 54.06 1.67
CA LEU A 343 -15.51 55.37 2.17
C LEU A 343 -14.63 55.19 3.39
N SER A 344 -13.46 55.83 3.40
CA SER A 344 -12.46 55.67 4.46
C SER A 344 -11.94 57.03 4.91
N LYS A 345 -11.95 57.25 6.21
CA LYS A 345 -11.19 58.30 6.90
C LYS A 345 -10.24 57.65 7.91
N PRO A 346 -9.29 58.37 8.53
CA PRO A 346 -8.29 57.77 9.40
C PRO A 346 -8.84 56.91 10.56
N THR A 347 -10.05 57.22 11.04
CA THR A 347 -10.65 56.58 12.22
C THR A 347 -11.83 55.66 11.91
N TYR A 348 -12.34 55.67 10.67
CA TYR A 348 -13.57 54.94 10.33
C TYR A 348 -13.61 54.60 8.85
N ARG A 349 -14.19 53.45 8.53
CA ARG A 349 -14.41 52.98 7.16
C ARG A 349 -15.79 52.38 7.05
N GLU A 350 -16.44 52.60 5.92
CA GLU A 350 -17.77 52.09 5.66
C GLU A 350 -17.88 51.56 4.24
N LEU A 351 -18.53 50.41 4.07
CA LEU A 351 -18.74 49.76 2.78
C LEU A 351 -20.12 50.12 2.24
N TRP A 352 -20.16 50.47 0.96
CA TRP A 352 -21.36 50.92 0.28
C TRP A 352 -21.53 50.19 -1.05
N GLN A 353 -22.79 49.97 -1.42
CA GLN A 353 -23.14 49.58 -2.78
C GLN A 353 -23.46 50.81 -3.63
N VAL A 354 -22.89 50.86 -4.83
CA VAL A 354 -23.23 51.90 -5.82
C VAL A 354 -24.58 51.58 -6.45
N THR A 355 -25.54 52.51 -6.37
CA THR A 355 -26.89 52.35 -6.96
C THR A 355 -27.03 53.09 -8.29
N SER A 356 -26.37 54.24 -8.43
CA SER A 356 -26.29 54.98 -9.68
C SER A 356 -24.96 55.71 -9.82
N VAL A 357 -24.52 55.89 -11.05
CA VAL A 357 -23.32 56.64 -11.42
C VAL A 357 -23.70 57.70 -12.44
N SER A 358 -23.28 58.95 -12.22
CA SER A 358 -23.47 60.04 -13.18
C SER A 358 -22.22 60.93 -13.23
N GLU A 359 -21.91 61.48 -14.40
CA GLU A 359 -20.84 62.47 -14.54
C GLU A 359 -21.42 63.88 -14.70
N LEU A 360 -20.83 64.84 -14.00
CA LEU A 360 -21.15 66.26 -14.14
C LEU A 360 -19.89 67.12 -13.90
N ALA A 361 -20.01 68.43 -14.04
CA ALA A 361 -18.97 69.38 -13.65
C ALA A 361 -19.38 70.08 -12.34
N ARG A 362 -18.43 70.23 -11.41
CA ARG A 362 -18.57 71.07 -10.22
C ARG A 362 -17.55 72.20 -10.27
N ALA A 363 -17.93 73.36 -9.76
CA ALA A 363 -17.09 74.57 -9.69
C ALA A 363 -17.32 75.27 -8.35
N GLU A 364 -16.80 74.65 -7.29
CA GLU A 364 -16.95 75.09 -5.90
C GLU A 364 -15.58 75.03 -5.21
N PHE A 365 -15.42 75.71 -4.09
CA PHE A 365 -14.19 75.70 -3.28
C PHE A 365 -12.93 76.22 -4.01
N ALA A 366 -13.13 77.18 -4.91
CA ALA A 366 -12.11 77.70 -5.84
C ALA A 366 -11.41 76.61 -6.68
N VAL A 367 -12.05 75.45 -6.86
CA VAL A 367 -11.64 74.40 -7.79
C VAL A 367 -12.77 74.11 -8.77
N SER A 368 -12.43 73.69 -9.97
CA SER A 368 -13.42 73.27 -10.97
C SER A 368 -12.93 72.05 -11.70
N GLY A 369 -13.84 71.12 -11.95
CA GLY A 369 -13.48 69.84 -12.54
C GLY A 369 -14.69 69.00 -12.90
N LYS A 370 -14.43 67.95 -13.67
CA LYS A 370 -15.41 66.88 -13.84
C LYS A 370 -15.44 66.05 -12.56
N VAL A 371 -16.62 65.59 -12.19
CA VAL A 371 -16.83 64.69 -11.05
C VAL A 371 -17.62 63.46 -11.48
N THR A 372 -17.34 62.35 -10.81
CA THR A 372 -18.15 61.14 -10.89
C THR A 372 -18.99 61.07 -9.62
N ARG A 373 -20.29 61.29 -9.75
CA ARG A 373 -21.26 61.23 -8.65
C ARG A 373 -21.79 59.82 -8.48
N LEU A 374 -21.65 59.29 -7.27
CA LEU A 374 -22.16 57.98 -6.88
C LEU A 374 -23.30 58.16 -5.88
N ALA A 375 -24.45 57.54 -6.14
CA ALA A 375 -25.47 57.33 -5.11
C ALA A 375 -25.23 55.98 -4.43
N LEU A 376 -25.27 55.97 -3.10
CA LEU A 376 -24.83 54.85 -2.26
C LEU A 376 -26.00 54.28 -1.45
N ALA A 377 -25.99 52.97 -1.24
CA ALA A 377 -26.93 52.27 -0.36
C ALA A 377 -26.21 51.22 0.50
N GLY A 378 -26.88 50.82 1.58
CA GLY A 378 -26.48 49.69 2.43
C GLY A 378 -25.42 49.99 3.49
N GLY A 379 -24.72 51.13 3.44
CA GLY A 379 -23.80 51.55 4.50
C GLY A 379 -24.50 52.36 5.60
N GLU A 380 -23.81 52.51 6.73
CA GLU A 380 -24.25 53.28 7.89
C GLU A 380 -23.41 54.55 8.08
N GLN A 381 -23.84 55.44 8.99
CA GLN A 381 -23.03 56.56 9.48
C GLN A 381 -22.42 57.47 8.37
N TYR A 382 -23.16 57.70 7.28
CA TYR A 382 -22.69 58.53 6.15
C TYR A 382 -22.27 59.94 6.59
N GLU A 383 -22.97 60.51 7.57
CA GLU A 383 -22.71 61.80 8.18
C GLU A 383 -21.30 61.95 8.76
N LEU A 384 -20.62 60.84 9.10
CA LEU A 384 -19.24 60.85 9.56
C LEU A 384 -18.23 61.18 8.45
N PHE A 385 -18.64 61.14 7.18
CA PHE A 385 -17.83 61.46 6.01
C PHE A 385 -18.25 62.77 5.35
N GLY A 386 -19.55 63.08 5.40
CA GLY A 386 -20.21 64.11 4.59
C GLY A 386 -19.52 65.47 4.55
N GLY A 387 -19.00 65.95 5.70
CA GLY A 387 -18.35 67.25 5.85
C GLY A 387 -16.83 67.23 5.85
N LEU A 388 -16.17 66.14 5.43
CA LEU A 388 -14.71 65.99 5.50
C LEU A 388 -14.04 65.72 4.13
N PRO A 389 -14.22 66.56 3.09
CA PRO A 389 -13.66 66.30 1.76
C PRO A 389 -12.15 66.04 1.71
N ARG A 390 -11.39 66.56 2.67
CA ARG A 390 -9.94 66.39 2.74
C ARG A 390 -9.49 65.07 3.36
N GLU A 391 -10.34 64.45 4.19
CA GLU A 391 -10.00 63.23 4.94
C GLU A 391 -10.53 61.97 4.26
N VAL A 392 -11.57 62.12 3.43
CA VAL A 392 -12.25 61.00 2.79
C VAL A 392 -11.47 60.49 1.59
N THR A 393 -11.04 59.24 1.68
CA THR A 393 -10.54 58.43 0.57
C THR A 393 -11.60 57.41 0.16
N VAL A 394 -11.80 57.24 -1.14
CA VAL A 394 -12.75 56.27 -1.68
C VAL A 394 -12.00 55.14 -2.37
N PHE A 395 -12.16 53.92 -1.86
CA PHE A 395 -11.70 52.71 -2.55
C PHE A 395 -12.82 52.25 -3.47
N ALA A 396 -12.54 52.13 -4.77
CA ALA A 396 -13.56 51.86 -5.79
C ALA A 396 -13.03 50.97 -6.91
N ALA A 397 -13.87 50.77 -7.94
CA ALA A 397 -13.63 49.84 -9.04
C ALA A 397 -13.35 48.43 -8.50
N SER A 398 -14.30 47.90 -7.73
CA SER A 398 -14.23 46.55 -7.15
C SER A 398 -14.31 45.48 -8.23
N GLU A 399 -13.31 44.62 -8.31
CA GLU A 399 -13.28 43.48 -9.24
C GLU A 399 -13.29 42.17 -8.46
N PRO A 400 -14.27 41.27 -8.65
CA PRO A 400 -14.34 40.01 -7.93
C PRO A 400 -13.17 39.09 -8.31
N LEU A 401 -12.57 38.48 -7.28
CA LEU A 401 -11.53 37.47 -7.39
C LEU A 401 -12.04 36.14 -6.80
N ALA A 402 -11.28 35.06 -6.97
CA ALA A 402 -11.55 33.77 -6.34
C ALA A 402 -10.40 33.38 -5.42
N PHE A 403 -10.69 32.71 -4.31
CA PHE A 403 -9.66 32.04 -3.51
C PHE A 403 -9.15 30.79 -4.24
N ALA A 404 -7.86 30.52 -4.13
CA ALA A 404 -7.21 29.32 -4.65
C ALA A 404 -7.01 28.26 -3.56
N GLU A 405 -6.69 27.04 -3.97
CA GLU A 405 -6.26 26.00 -3.03
C GLU A 405 -4.90 26.37 -2.40
N ALA A 406 -4.82 26.23 -1.07
CA ALA A 406 -3.61 26.36 -0.29
C ALA A 406 -2.94 24.98 -0.07
N PRO A 407 -1.63 24.90 0.21
CA PRO A 407 -1.01 23.67 0.71
C PRO A 407 -1.78 23.15 1.92
N ASP A 408 -2.08 21.85 1.94
CA ASP A 408 -2.73 21.22 3.09
C ASP A 408 -1.66 20.68 4.05
N PRO A 409 -1.45 21.31 5.22
CA PRO A 409 -0.40 20.88 6.14
C PRO A 409 -0.76 19.60 6.89
N SER A 410 -1.99 19.09 6.74
CA SER A 410 -2.41 17.86 7.42
C SER A 410 -1.70 16.63 6.84
N HIS A 411 -1.40 15.68 7.71
CA HIS A 411 -0.88 14.38 7.31
C HIS A 411 -1.99 13.50 6.70
N VAL A 412 -1.60 12.51 5.91
CA VAL A 412 -2.51 11.45 5.45
C VAL A 412 -2.45 10.32 6.47
N ALA A 413 -3.57 10.05 7.13
CA ALA A 413 -3.70 9.05 8.20
C ALA A 413 -5.16 8.57 8.30
N ASN A 414 -5.41 7.59 9.17
CA ASN A 414 -6.72 6.98 9.37
C ASN A 414 -7.26 6.33 8.08
N ALA A 415 -8.57 6.12 8.00
CA ALA A 415 -9.24 5.43 6.90
C ALA A 415 -9.58 6.30 5.67
N SER A 416 -8.83 7.38 5.35
CA SER A 416 -9.16 8.19 4.17
C SER A 416 -7.97 8.81 3.44
N VAL A 417 -8.01 8.77 2.11
CA VAL A 417 -7.04 9.45 1.23
C VAL A 417 -7.77 10.18 0.12
N ASP A 418 -7.50 11.48 -0.02
CA ASP A 418 -8.04 12.29 -1.12
C ASP A 418 -7.06 12.26 -2.30
N VAL A 419 -7.55 12.07 -3.52
CA VAL A 419 -6.75 12.02 -4.76
C VAL A 419 -7.41 12.88 -5.85
N ARG A 420 -6.62 13.40 -6.79
CA ARG A 420 -7.15 14.13 -7.96
C ARG A 420 -7.52 13.20 -9.13
N ALA A 421 -6.89 12.04 -9.21
CA ALA A 421 -7.15 11.05 -10.25
C ALA A 421 -8.60 10.55 -10.19
N ASP A 422 -9.19 10.26 -11.35
CA ASP A 422 -10.54 9.71 -11.41
C ASP A 422 -10.58 8.27 -10.89
N VAL A 423 -11.25 8.08 -9.75
CA VAL A 423 -11.45 6.80 -9.09
C VAL A 423 -12.93 6.38 -9.05
N SER A 424 -13.80 7.04 -9.83
CA SER A 424 -15.24 6.74 -9.91
C SER A 424 -15.55 5.27 -10.25
N ALA A 425 -14.67 4.62 -11.01
CA ALA A 425 -14.81 3.22 -11.40
C ALA A 425 -14.30 2.23 -10.33
N MET A 426 -13.68 2.67 -9.23
CA MET A 426 -13.29 1.78 -8.15
C MET A 426 -14.52 1.25 -7.41
N ARG A 427 -14.47 -0.01 -6.98
CA ARG A 427 -15.55 -0.69 -6.27
C ARG A 427 -15.09 -1.03 -4.84
N PRO A 428 -16.00 -1.12 -3.86
CA PRO A 428 -15.68 -1.65 -2.54
C PRO A 428 -15.02 -3.03 -2.64
N GLY A 429 -14.06 -3.32 -1.76
CA GLY A 429 -13.27 -4.55 -1.77
C GLY A 429 -12.04 -4.52 -2.67
N ARG A 430 -11.85 -3.48 -3.49
CA ARG A 430 -10.62 -3.33 -4.30
C ARG A 430 -9.40 -3.10 -3.40
N ARG A 431 -8.32 -3.85 -3.64
CA ARG A 431 -7.03 -3.62 -3.00
C ARG A 431 -6.30 -2.43 -3.61
N LEU A 432 -5.62 -1.69 -2.76
CA LEU A 432 -4.72 -0.58 -3.06
C LEU A 432 -3.42 -0.79 -2.30
N VAL A 433 -2.38 -0.06 -2.69
CA VAL A 433 -1.18 0.13 -1.88
C VAL A 433 -0.95 1.62 -1.70
N VAL A 434 -0.87 2.05 -0.44
CA VAL A 434 -0.52 3.42 -0.06
C VAL A 434 0.95 3.42 0.33
N ARG A 435 1.76 4.27 -0.29
CA ARG A 435 3.17 4.44 0.07
C ARG A 435 3.55 5.89 0.21
N GLY A 436 4.53 6.17 1.06
CA GLY A 436 5.07 7.52 1.24
C GLY A 436 6.12 7.55 2.34
N THR A 437 6.52 8.75 2.74
CA THR A 437 7.35 9.00 3.91
C THR A 437 6.45 9.15 5.13
N THR A 438 6.67 8.35 6.17
CA THR A 438 5.96 8.48 7.45
C THR A 438 6.33 9.78 8.15
N THR A 439 5.55 10.22 9.13
CA THR A 439 5.91 11.37 9.98
C THR A 439 7.18 11.14 10.81
N GLY A 440 7.64 9.88 10.92
CA GLY A 440 8.94 9.53 11.50
C GLY A 440 10.13 9.65 10.54
N GLY A 441 9.89 9.95 9.25
CA GLY A 441 10.93 10.14 8.24
C GLY A 441 11.29 8.89 7.44
N GLU A 442 10.66 7.75 7.70
CA GLU A 442 10.95 6.49 7.00
C GLU A 442 10.03 6.26 5.81
N ALA A 443 10.55 5.67 4.73
CA ALA A 443 9.72 5.21 3.61
C ALA A 443 8.93 3.97 4.05
N PHE A 444 7.61 4.02 3.87
CA PHE A 444 6.73 2.92 4.24
C PHE A 444 5.65 2.72 3.18
N ALA A 445 5.22 1.48 3.01
CA ALA A 445 4.14 1.10 2.13
C ALA A 445 3.26 0.07 2.82
N GLU A 446 1.95 0.23 2.70
CA GLU A 446 0.96 -0.68 3.26
C GLU A 446 -0.15 -0.97 2.25
N ALA A 447 -0.69 -2.17 2.31
CA ALA A 447 -1.87 -2.53 1.55
C ALA A 447 -3.13 -2.03 2.26
N ALA A 448 -4.08 -1.53 1.49
CA ALA A 448 -5.38 -1.08 2.00
C ALA A 448 -6.50 -1.59 1.08
N THR A 449 -7.71 -1.64 1.59
CA THR A 449 -8.89 -2.04 0.83
C THR A 449 -9.85 -0.86 0.72
N VAL A 450 -10.42 -0.62 -0.47
CA VAL A 450 -11.43 0.41 -0.67
C VAL A 450 -12.73 -0.01 0.01
N LEU A 451 -13.24 0.81 0.92
CA LEU A 451 -14.59 0.68 1.48
C LEU A 451 -15.61 1.48 0.65
N ALA A 452 -15.26 2.73 0.29
CA ALA A 452 -16.13 3.61 -0.48
C ALA A 452 -15.34 4.67 -1.26
N VAL A 453 -15.98 5.25 -2.26
CA VAL A 453 -15.45 6.36 -3.06
C VAL A 453 -16.50 7.47 -3.15
N ALA A 454 -16.08 8.72 -2.94
CA ALA A 454 -16.95 9.88 -3.04
C ALA A 454 -16.31 11.02 -3.84
N ALA A 455 -17.08 11.69 -4.69
CA ALA A 455 -16.63 12.90 -5.35
C ALA A 455 -16.53 14.05 -4.34
N ILE A 456 -15.46 14.84 -4.42
CA ILE A 456 -15.25 16.05 -3.62
C ILE A 456 -14.88 17.21 -4.56
N PRO A 457 -15.04 18.48 -4.17
CA PRO A 457 -14.60 19.60 -5.02
C PRO A 457 -13.12 19.45 -5.38
N GLY A 458 -12.80 19.34 -6.68
CA GLY A 458 -11.42 19.20 -7.18
C GLY A 458 -10.81 17.80 -7.12
N GLY A 459 -11.59 16.74 -6.83
CA GLY A 459 -11.07 15.36 -6.85
C GLY A 459 -12.01 14.33 -6.26
N TRP A 460 -11.43 13.31 -5.63
CA TRP A 460 -12.14 12.17 -5.07
C TRP A 460 -11.58 11.82 -3.69
N ARG A 461 -12.45 11.31 -2.82
CA ARG A 461 -12.10 10.72 -1.52
C ARG A 461 -12.21 9.21 -1.60
N LEU A 462 -11.11 8.53 -1.29
CA LEU A 462 -11.06 7.10 -1.04
C LEU A 462 -11.24 6.87 0.46
N THR A 463 -12.30 6.17 0.86
CA THR A 463 -12.47 5.66 2.22
C THR A 463 -11.98 4.22 2.26
N LEU A 464 -11.13 3.91 3.24
CA LEU A 464 -10.48 2.62 3.40
C LEU A 464 -11.23 1.73 4.41
N ASP A 465 -11.13 0.43 4.24
CA ASP A 465 -11.64 -0.58 5.17
C ASP A 465 -10.62 -0.78 6.30
N GLY A 466 -10.61 0.15 7.24
CA GLY A 466 -9.64 0.24 8.34
C GLY A 466 -8.73 1.45 8.24
N ASP A 467 -8.15 1.82 9.37
CA ASP A 467 -7.19 2.92 9.45
C ASP A 467 -5.84 2.52 8.88
N LEU A 468 -5.16 3.46 8.21
CA LEU A 468 -3.74 3.31 7.86
C LEU A 468 -2.91 3.07 9.13
N ALA A 469 -1.99 2.11 9.06
CA ALA A 469 -1.09 1.76 10.16
C ALA A 469 -0.10 2.88 10.48
N SER A 470 0.16 3.80 9.54
CA SER A 470 1.05 4.94 9.72
C SER A 470 0.42 6.27 9.28
N SER A 471 0.92 7.36 9.86
CA SER A 471 0.67 8.72 9.36
C SER A 471 1.78 9.11 8.39
N PHE A 472 1.40 9.65 7.22
CA PHE A 472 2.32 10.02 6.15
C PHE A 472 2.39 11.52 5.92
N VAL A 473 3.57 12.01 5.52
CA VAL A 473 3.75 13.35 4.98
C VAL A 473 3.02 13.44 3.64
N ARG A 474 1.96 14.25 3.56
CA ARG A 474 1.00 14.28 2.45
C ARG A 474 1.64 14.35 1.06
N ASP A 475 2.60 15.24 0.87
CA ASP A 475 3.25 15.46 -0.44
C ASP A 475 4.11 14.27 -0.92
N SER A 476 4.44 13.33 -0.02
CA SER A 476 5.17 12.11 -0.35
C SER A 476 4.25 10.93 -0.72
N VAL A 477 2.94 11.05 -0.47
CA VAL A 477 2.00 9.93 -0.57
C VAL A 477 1.61 9.66 -2.01
N VAL A 478 1.73 8.39 -2.40
CA VAL A 478 1.28 7.85 -3.67
C VAL A 478 0.41 6.61 -3.40
N VAL A 479 -0.75 6.56 -4.06
CA VAL A 479 -1.68 5.44 -4.02
C VAL A 479 -1.60 4.67 -5.33
N HIS A 480 -1.25 3.39 -5.25
CA HIS A 480 -1.30 2.46 -6.38
C HIS A 480 -2.65 1.75 -6.38
N GLY A 481 -3.41 1.87 -7.48
CA GLY A 481 -4.75 1.29 -7.60
C GLY A 481 -4.86 0.05 -8.50
N ASN A 482 -3.80 -0.25 -9.26
CA ASN A 482 -3.70 -1.47 -10.08
C ASN A 482 -2.98 -2.56 -9.29
N VAL A 483 -3.58 -3.03 -8.21
CA VAL A 483 -2.95 -3.95 -7.26
C VAL A 483 -3.61 -5.32 -7.30
N ALA A 484 -2.82 -6.37 -7.53
CA ALA A 484 -3.25 -7.76 -7.41
C ALA A 484 -2.41 -8.50 -6.37
N LEU A 485 -3.01 -9.46 -5.67
CA LEU A 485 -2.26 -10.40 -4.84
C LEU A 485 -1.37 -11.30 -5.71
N GLY A 486 -0.08 -11.33 -5.39
CA GLY A 486 0.90 -12.23 -5.97
C GLY A 486 1.43 -13.20 -4.93
N THR A 487 1.60 -14.46 -5.29
CA THR A 487 2.24 -15.45 -4.41
C THR A 487 3.40 -16.14 -5.09
N HIS A 488 4.38 -16.57 -4.30
CA HIS A 488 5.59 -17.23 -4.78
C HIS A 488 5.27 -18.61 -5.39
N GLY A 489 5.88 -18.90 -6.53
CA GLY A 489 5.79 -20.17 -7.24
C GLY A 489 5.29 -20.03 -8.68
N GLU A 490 5.67 -20.97 -9.52
CA GLU A 490 5.36 -21.02 -10.95
C GLU A 490 4.43 -22.19 -11.29
N THR A 491 3.36 -21.93 -12.03
CA THR A 491 2.42 -22.93 -12.53
C THR A 491 3.05 -23.78 -13.63
N VAL A 492 2.98 -25.09 -13.47
CA VAL A 492 3.40 -26.10 -14.44
C VAL A 492 2.25 -27.07 -14.74
N GLN A 493 2.24 -27.61 -15.95
CA GLN A 493 1.35 -28.71 -16.33
C GLN A 493 2.20 -29.95 -16.60
N GLN A 494 1.79 -31.08 -16.04
CA GLN A 494 2.48 -32.35 -16.21
C GLN A 494 1.51 -33.45 -16.62
N LEU A 495 1.89 -34.20 -17.66
CA LEU A 495 1.30 -35.51 -17.91
C LEU A 495 1.91 -36.51 -16.91
N LEU A 496 1.10 -37.00 -15.97
CA LEU A 496 1.55 -37.95 -14.96
C LEU A 496 1.68 -39.36 -15.53
N GLY A 497 0.75 -39.77 -16.39
CA GLY A 497 0.79 -41.06 -17.06
C GLY A 497 -0.57 -41.65 -17.37
N SER A 498 -0.63 -42.98 -17.33
CA SER A 498 -1.78 -43.80 -17.75
C SER A 498 -2.37 -44.56 -16.57
N GLY A 499 -3.65 -44.35 -16.29
CA GLY A 499 -4.38 -45.11 -15.28
C GLY A 499 -4.59 -46.56 -15.70
N ARG A 500 -4.61 -47.47 -14.72
CA ARG A 500 -4.90 -48.91 -14.90
C ARG A 500 -5.93 -49.40 -13.89
N ALA A 501 -7.17 -49.69 -14.30
CA ALA A 501 -8.25 -50.06 -13.37
C ALA A 501 -7.98 -51.33 -12.54
N ALA A 502 -7.09 -52.21 -13.01
CA ALA A 502 -6.69 -53.41 -12.28
C ALA A 502 -5.73 -53.13 -11.11
N THR A 503 -5.06 -51.98 -11.09
CA THR A 503 -4.02 -51.66 -10.10
C THR A 503 -4.59 -50.77 -9.00
N ALA A 504 -4.62 -51.30 -7.78
CA ALA A 504 -4.96 -50.53 -6.57
C ALA A 504 -3.84 -49.56 -6.19
N PHE A 505 -4.18 -48.47 -5.48
CA PHE A 505 -3.23 -47.51 -4.92
C PHE A 505 -2.17 -47.00 -5.90
N GLN A 506 -2.56 -46.75 -7.16
CA GLN A 506 -1.63 -46.21 -8.14
C GLN A 506 -1.03 -44.89 -7.67
N ARG A 507 0.26 -44.73 -7.92
CA ARG A 507 1.05 -43.57 -7.51
C ARG A 507 1.68 -42.91 -8.72
N PHE A 508 1.68 -41.59 -8.74
CA PHE A 508 2.35 -40.80 -9.77
C PHE A 508 3.15 -39.68 -9.13
N THR A 509 4.45 -39.65 -9.43
CA THR A 509 5.37 -38.68 -8.86
C THR A 509 5.35 -37.38 -9.66
N LEU A 510 5.33 -36.24 -8.97
CA LEU A 510 5.47 -34.93 -9.59
C LEU A 510 6.91 -34.74 -10.07
N ALA A 511 7.09 -34.23 -11.29
CA ALA A 511 8.40 -34.09 -11.91
C ALA A 511 9.16 -32.86 -11.41
N HIS A 512 8.42 -31.82 -11.01
CA HIS A 512 8.96 -30.57 -10.50
C HIS A 512 8.69 -30.45 -9.00
N ASP A 513 9.77 -30.33 -8.25
CA ASP A 513 9.79 -30.05 -6.83
C ASP A 513 10.43 -28.67 -6.57
N PRO A 514 10.18 -28.07 -5.41
CA PRO A 514 9.18 -28.46 -4.42
C PRO A 514 7.75 -28.01 -4.79
N LEU A 515 6.72 -28.77 -4.39
CA LEU A 515 5.31 -28.42 -4.60
C LEU A 515 4.91 -27.22 -3.74
N THR A 516 4.37 -26.17 -4.35
CA THR A 516 3.91 -24.97 -3.64
C THR A 516 2.71 -25.27 -2.75
N TYR A 517 2.78 -24.81 -1.49
CA TYR A 517 1.62 -24.70 -0.62
C TYR A 517 1.32 -23.23 -0.35
N LEU A 518 0.04 -22.87 -0.39
CA LEU A 518 -0.46 -21.54 -0.06
C LEU A 518 -0.94 -21.51 1.38
N GLN A 519 -0.97 -20.33 2.00
CA GLN A 519 -1.56 -20.15 3.32
C GLN A 519 -3.04 -20.54 3.27
N SER A 520 -3.52 -21.24 4.29
CA SER A 520 -4.93 -21.64 4.41
C SER A 520 -5.41 -21.47 5.84
N THR A 521 -6.68 -21.14 6.00
CA THR A 521 -7.39 -21.16 7.29
C THR A 521 -7.84 -22.56 7.70
N ASP A 522 -7.64 -23.56 6.85
CA ASP A 522 -7.90 -24.96 7.18
C ASP A 522 -7.04 -25.41 8.37
N PRO A 523 -7.43 -26.45 9.13
CA PRO A 523 -6.65 -26.93 10.28
C PRO A 523 -5.19 -27.30 9.98
N SER A 524 -4.85 -27.57 8.72
CA SER A 524 -3.47 -27.82 8.27
C SER A 524 -2.62 -26.54 8.17
N GLY A 525 -3.22 -25.36 8.16
CA GLY A 525 -2.58 -24.06 7.94
C GLY A 525 -2.06 -23.82 6.51
N ALA A 526 -2.15 -24.83 5.65
CA ALA A 526 -1.56 -24.82 4.32
C ALA A 526 -2.36 -25.69 3.34
N ARG A 527 -2.47 -25.23 2.09
CA ARG A 527 -3.18 -25.92 1.00
C ARG A 527 -2.25 -26.12 -0.19
N ALA A 528 -2.17 -27.33 -0.71
CA ALA A 528 -1.39 -27.62 -1.92
C ALA A 528 -1.98 -26.89 -3.14
N ALA A 529 -1.12 -26.19 -3.88
CA ALA A 529 -1.49 -25.62 -5.17
C ALA A 529 -1.40 -26.69 -6.27
N LEU A 530 -2.25 -27.72 -6.17
CA LEU A 530 -2.28 -28.90 -7.03
C LEU A 530 -3.72 -29.21 -7.45
N LYS A 531 -3.91 -29.47 -8.75
CA LYS A 531 -5.15 -30.01 -9.31
C LYS A 531 -4.82 -31.22 -10.17
N ILE A 532 -5.56 -32.30 -9.95
CA ILE A 532 -5.44 -33.56 -10.71
C ILE A 532 -6.66 -33.74 -11.60
N PHE A 533 -6.41 -34.15 -12.83
CA PHE A 533 -7.43 -34.45 -13.82
C PHE A 533 -7.23 -35.87 -14.35
N VAL A 534 -8.31 -36.64 -14.40
CA VAL A 534 -8.33 -37.97 -15.02
C VAL A 534 -9.42 -37.99 -16.08
N ASN A 535 -9.06 -38.25 -17.33
CA ASN A 535 -9.95 -38.08 -18.48
C ASN A 535 -10.59 -36.67 -18.50
N ASP A 536 -9.80 -35.64 -18.19
CA ASP A 536 -10.22 -34.23 -18.09
C ASP A 536 -11.27 -33.93 -17.00
N VAL A 537 -11.54 -34.90 -16.12
CA VAL A 537 -12.40 -34.72 -14.94
C VAL A 537 -11.54 -34.46 -13.71
N GLY A 538 -11.88 -33.41 -12.96
CA GLY A 538 -11.19 -33.06 -11.71
C GLY A 538 -11.39 -34.12 -10.62
N TRP A 539 -10.31 -34.40 -9.89
CA TRP A 539 -10.32 -35.22 -8.68
C TRP A 539 -10.03 -34.34 -7.47
N ASP A 540 -10.53 -34.74 -6.30
CA ASP A 540 -10.43 -33.97 -5.07
C ASP A 540 -9.26 -34.44 -4.21
N GLU A 541 -8.49 -33.49 -3.68
CA GLU A 541 -7.47 -33.80 -2.70
C GLU A 541 -8.12 -34.12 -1.35
N VAL A 542 -7.76 -35.27 -0.78
CA VAL A 542 -8.14 -35.62 0.58
C VAL A 542 -6.91 -35.81 1.45
N PRO A 543 -7.01 -35.49 2.76
CA PRO A 543 -5.93 -35.79 3.69
C PRO A 543 -5.59 -37.28 3.67
N THR A 544 -6.61 -38.13 3.76
CA THR A 544 -6.48 -39.59 3.78
C THR A 544 -7.55 -40.23 2.93
N LEU A 545 -7.17 -41.26 2.18
CA LEU A 545 -8.11 -42.12 1.45
C LEU A 545 -8.95 -42.98 2.40
N TYR A 546 -8.55 -43.11 3.67
CA TYR A 546 -9.30 -43.94 4.62
C TYR A 546 -10.75 -43.44 4.80
N ALA A 547 -11.00 -42.13 4.75
CA ALA A 547 -12.34 -41.60 4.95
C ALA A 547 -13.22 -41.62 3.67
N THR A 548 -12.69 -42.06 2.52
CA THR A 548 -13.38 -41.96 1.23
C THR A 548 -14.10 -43.26 0.86
N GLY A 549 -15.24 -43.13 0.21
CA GLY A 549 -16.02 -44.22 -0.36
C GLY A 549 -15.42 -44.78 -1.67
N PRO A 550 -15.89 -45.95 -2.12
CA PRO A 550 -15.33 -46.65 -3.27
C PRO A 550 -15.53 -45.95 -4.63
N ALA A 551 -16.48 -45.00 -4.71
CA ALA A 551 -16.77 -44.22 -5.91
C ALA A 551 -16.19 -42.79 -5.88
N ASP A 552 -15.59 -42.39 -4.75
CA ASP A 552 -15.11 -41.03 -4.56
C ASP A 552 -13.86 -40.78 -5.41
N ARG A 553 -13.91 -39.77 -6.27
CA ARG A 553 -12.77 -39.33 -7.11
C ARG A 553 -11.77 -38.55 -6.27
N ALA A 554 -11.08 -39.26 -5.38
CA ALA A 554 -10.16 -38.68 -4.42
C ALA A 554 -8.72 -39.12 -4.66
N TYR A 555 -7.78 -38.23 -4.40
CA TYR A 555 -6.35 -38.53 -4.32
C TYR A 555 -5.75 -37.97 -3.03
N ALA A 556 -4.64 -38.56 -2.60
CA ALA A 556 -3.90 -38.06 -1.45
C ALA A 556 -2.47 -37.69 -1.85
N VAL A 557 -2.00 -36.52 -1.43
CA VAL A 557 -0.63 -36.05 -1.66
C VAL A 557 0.30 -36.63 -0.60
N ARG A 558 1.45 -37.15 -1.02
CA ARG A 558 2.45 -37.80 -0.17
C ARG A 558 3.85 -37.43 -0.62
N SER A 559 4.84 -37.71 0.21
CA SER A 559 6.26 -37.60 -0.13
C SER A 559 6.94 -38.96 0.04
N ASP A 560 7.96 -39.23 -0.75
CA ASP A 560 8.81 -40.42 -0.61
C ASP A 560 10.03 -40.16 0.30
N GLU A 561 10.91 -41.16 0.38
CA GLU A 561 12.14 -41.13 1.19
C GLU A 561 13.09 -40.01 0.78
N GLN A 562 13.05 -39.60 -0.49
CA GLN A 562 13.86 -38.52 -1.05
C GLN A 562 13.16 -37.15 -0.93
N GLY A 563 11.99 -37.09 -0.28
CA GLY A 563 11.19 -35.87 -0.13
C GLY A 563 10.40 -35.49 -1.39
N LYS A 564 10.41 -36.35 -2.42
CA LYS A 564 9.73 -36.07 -3.69
C LYS A 564 8.23 -36.31 -3.54
N THR A 565 7.45 -35.37 -4.04
CA THR A 565 5.99 -35.41 -3.89
C THR A 565 5.35 -36.33 -4.93
N TYR A 566 4.43 -37.18 -4.51
CA TYR A 566 3.61 -38.03 -5.37
C TYR A 566 2.14 -37.99 -4.96
N VAL A 567 1.26 -38.26 -5.91
CA VAL A 567 -0.18 -38.44 -5.67
C VAL A 567 -0.51 -39.92 -5.63
N GLN A 568 -1.33 -40.33 -4.67
CA GLN A 568 -1.83 -41.71 -4.51
C GLN A 568 -3.34 -41.75 -4.67
N PHE A 569 -3.82 -42.69 -5.48
CA PHE A 569 -5.25 -42.91 -5.76
C PHE A 569 -5.83 -44.08 -4.94
N GLY A 570 -7.14 -44.27 -5.01
CA GLY A 570 -7.85 -45.32 -4.27
C GLY A 570 -7.62 -46.75 -4.76
N ASP A 571 -8.11 -47.70 -3.97
CA ASP A 571 -8.09 -49.14 -4.25
C ASP A 571 -9.47 -49.70 -4.64
N GLY A 572 -10.48 -48.83 -4.81
CA GLY A 572 -11.85 -49.22 -5.11
C GLY A 572 -12.69 -49.62 -3.90
N ALA A 573 -12.12 -49.63 -2.70
CA ALA A 573 -12.85 -49.70 -1.43
C ALA A 573 -12.75 -48.37 -0.67
N ARG A 574 -11.56 -47.76 -0.69
CA ARG A 574 -11.17 -46.49 -0.08
C ARG A 574 -10.72 -45.55 -1.20
N GLY A 575 -11.69 -44.86 -1.81
CA GLY A 575 -11.52 -44.05 -3.01
C GLY A 575 -11.63 -44.85 -4.31
N ALA A 576 -12.05 -44.19 -5.38
CA ALA A 576 -12.17 -44.76 -6.70
C ALA A 576 -10.82 -45.20 -7.28
N ARG A 577 -10.82 -46.32 -8.00
CA ARG A 577 -9.70 -46.70 -8.87
C ARG A 577 -9.66 -45.81 -10.11
N LEU A 578 -8.47 -45.61 -10.64
CA LEU A 578 -8.33 -44.93 -11.92
C LEU A 578 -8.95 -45.76 -13.06
N PRO A 579 -9.73 -45.16 -13.96
CA PRO A 579 -10.11 -45.80 -15.21
C PRO A 579 -8.86 -46.10 -16.05
N SER A 580 -8.89 -47.24 -16.74
CA SER A 580 -7.84 -47.57 -17.72
C SER A 580 -7.86 -46.57 -18.87
N GLY A 581 -6.71 -45.98 -19.19
CA GLY A 581 -6.59 -45.02 -20.28
C GLY A 581 -5.13 -44.75 -20.64
N SER A 582 -4.89 -44.12 -21.80
CA SER A 582 -3.55 -43.73 -22.23
C SER A 582 -3.35 -42.24 -21.98
N GLY A 583 -2.33 -41.88 -21.21
CA GLY A 583 -1.98 -40.48 -20.94
C GLY A 583 -3.13 -39.67 -20.33
N ASN A 584 -3.98 -40.34 -19.56
CA ASN A 584 -5.22 -39.77 -19.08
C ASN A 584 -5.12 -39.12 -17.71
N VAL A 585 -3.99 -39.27 -17.00
CA VAL A 585 -3.75 -38.65 -15.70
C VAL A 585 -2.86 -37.42 -15.89
N ARG A 586 -3.40 -36.23 -15.60
CA ARG A 586 -2.73 -34.94 -15.75
C ARG A 586 -2.75 -34.17 -14.44
N ALA A 587 -1.72 -33.37 -14.21
CA ALA A 587 -1.61 -32.47 -13.07
C ALA A 587 -1.38 -31.05 -13.56
N LYS A 588 -2.04 -30.08 -12.91
CA LYS A 588 -1.69 -28.66 -12.97
C LYS A 588 -1.34 -28.24 -11.56
N TYR A 589 -0.11 -27.81 -11.33
CA TYR A 589 0.37 -27.48 -9.99
C TYR A 589 1.43 -26.39 -10.02
N ARG A 590 1.77 -25.84 -8.86
CA ARG A 590 2.81 -24.82 -8.75
C ARG A 590 4.08 -25.40 -8.13
N LYS A 591 5.23 -24.99 -8.64
CA LYS A 591 6.56 -25.31 -8.10
C LYS A 591 7.20 -24.05 -7.49
N GLY A 592 7.96 -24.24 -6.41
CA GLY A 592 8.58 -23.15 -5.66
C GLY A 592 7.85 -22.88 -4.36
N LEU A 593 8.60 -22.81 -3.26
CA LEU A 593 8.07 -22.54 -1.92
C LEU A 593 9.18 -21.93 -1.06
N GLY A 594 8.86 -21.62 0.18
CA GLY A 594 9.87 -21.45 1.21
C GLY A 594 10.27 -20.00 1.46
N GLY A 595 11.26 -19.86 2.34
CA GLY A 595 11.80 -18.59 2.77
C GLY A 595 12.48 -17.79 1.65
N ALA A 596 12.91 -18.48 0.59
CA ALA A 596 13.49 -17.85 -0.61
C ALA A 596 12.52 -16.86 -1.29
N GLY A 597 11.19 -17.08 -1.14
CA GLY A 597 10.18 -16.15 -1.65
C GLY A 597 10.08 -14.83 -0.87
N ASN A 598 10.71 -14.69 0.30
CA ASN A 598 10.66 -13.47 1.08
C ASN A 598 11.60 -12.39 0.49
N VAL A 599 11.15 -11.74 -0.58
CA VAL A 599 11.89 -10.69 -1.27
C VAL A 599 11.52 -9.30 -0.74
N GLY A 600 12.49 -8.40 -0.71
CA GLY A 600 12.29 -7.01 -0.27
C GLY A 600 11.30 -6.22 -1.16
N SER A 601 10.95 -5.02 -0.72
CA SER A 601 10.17 -4.09 -1.52
C SER A 601 10.87 -3.74 -2.83
N ASP A 602 10.07 -3.49 -3.87
CA ASP A 602 10.50 -3.10 -5.21
C ASP A 602 11.49 -4.07 -5.90
N ARG A 603 11.48 -5.34 -5.50
CA ARG A 603 12.31 -6.40 -6.11
C ARG A 603 11.61 -7.14 -7.24
N LEU A 604 10.28 -7.28 -7.20
CA LEU A 604 9.48 -7.93 -8.23
C LEU A 604 9.18 -6.95 -9.37
N ALA A 605 10.17 -6.75 -10.25
CA ALA A 605 10.11 -5.74 -11.30
C ALA A 605 10.15 -6.28 -12.73
N GLN A 606 10.39 -7.57 -12.92
CA GLN A 606 10.47 -8.18 -14.25
C GLN A 606 9.17 -8.89 -14.63
N LEU A 607 8.46 -8.36 -15.64
CA LEU A 607 7.30 -9.03 -16.25
C LEU A 607 7.78 -10.17 -17.17
N LEU A 608 7.40 -11.40 -16.85
CA LEU A 608 7.62 -12.55 -17.72
C LEU A 608 6.47 -12.67 -18.74
N ASP A 609 5.24 -12.43 -18.29
CA ASP A 609 4.07 -12.32 -19.15
C ASP A 609 3.74 -10.83 -19.37
N ARG A 610 3.53 -10.43 -20.63
CA ARG A 610 3.29 -9.03 -21.01
C ARG A 610 1.92 -8.86 -21.67
N PRO A 611 0.83 -8.83 -20.88
CA PRO A 611 -0.48 -8.50 -21.41
C PRO A 611 -0.47 -7.09 -22.03
N LEU A 612 -1.32 -6.88 -23.04
CA LEU A 612 -1.35 -5.63 -23.80
C LEU A 612 -1.57 -4.42 -22.89
N GLY A 613 -0.75 -3.38 -23.05
CA GLY A 613 -0.87 -2.13 -22.28
C GLY A 613 -0.16 -2.13 -20.93
N VAL A 614 0.37 -3.25 -20.44
CA VAL A 614 1.17 -3.26 -19.20
C VAL A 614 2.62 -2.92 -19.50
N LYS A 615 3.12 -1.87 -18.85
CA LYS A 615 4.49 -1.34 -19.01
C LYS A 615 5.45 -1.82 -17.94
N GLY A 616 4.96 -2.10 -16.73
CA GLY A 616 5.82 -2.47 -15.61
C GLY A 616 5.05 -3.03 -14.43
N VAL A 617 5.79 -3.56 -13.47
CA VAL A 617 5.28 -4.08 -12.20
C VAL A 617 6.27 -3.77 -11.09
N THR A 618 5.79 -3.65 -9.86
CA THR A 618 6.61 -3.60 -8.65
C THR A 618 5.85 -4.22 -7.47
N ASN A 619 6.53 -4.54 -6.37
CA ASN A 619 5.92 -4.88 -5.09
C ASN A 619 6.28 -3.81 -4.04
N PRO A 620 5.47 -2.76 -3.83
CA PRO A 620 5.85 -1.72 -2.88
C PRO A 620 5.90 -2.25 -1.44
N VAL A 621 5.06 -3.25 -1.12
CA VAL A 621 5.13 -4.01 0.13
C VAL A 621 6.10 -5.19 -0.06
N PRO A 622 7.01 -5.49 0.89
CA PRO A 622 7.87 -6.67 0.78
C PRO A 622 7.04 -7.97 0.71
N ALA A 623 7.56 -8.97 0.02
CA ALA A 623 6.98 -10.30 0.06
C ALA A 623 7.37 -11.00 1.37
N SER A 624 6.37 -11.59 2.04
CA SER A 624 6.55 -12.19 3.35
C SER A 624 5.65 -13.41 3.53
N GLY A 625 5.78 -14.11 4.66
CA GLY A 625 4.98 -15.30 4.96
C GLY A 625 5.50 -16.60 4.32
N GLY A 626 6.58 -16.54 3.53
CA GLY A 626 7.26 -17.70 3.01
C GLY A 626 8.04 -18.42 4.11
N VAL A 627 7.80 -19.72 4.29
CA VAL A 627 8.43 -20.53 5.33
C VAL A 627 8.87 -21.86 4.74
N ASP A 628 10.07 -22.32 5.06
CA ASP A 628 10.58 -23.61 4.60
C ASP A 628 9.87 -24.79 5.28
N PRO A 629 9.89 -25.99 4.69
CA PRO A 629 9.30 -27.18 5.30
C PRO A 629 9.86 -27.45 6.69
N GLU A 630 9.03 -27.97 7.59
CA GLU A 630 9.44 -28.25 8.96
C GLU A 630 10.68 -29.17 8.99
N PRO A 631 11.78 -28.75 9.64
CA PRO A 631 12.98 -29.58 9.75
C PRO A 631 12.75 -30.74 10.72
N GLU A 632 13.51 -31.82 10.56
CA GLU A 632 13.38 -33.07 11.32
C GLU A 632 13.51 -32.84 12.83
N SER A 633 14.40 -31.94 13.26
CA SER A 633 14.57 -31.59 14.67
C SER A 633 13.34 -30.91 15.28
N ALA A 634 12.70 -30.00 14.54
CA ALA A 634 11.48 -29.32 14.98
C ALA A 634 10.29 -30.28 15.00
N ALA A 635 10.21 -31.17 14.00
CA ALA A 635 9.20 -32.23 13.95
C ALA A 635 9.25 -33.14 15.19
N ARG A 636 10.45 -33.59 15.58
CA ARG A 636 10.65 -34.41 16.79
C ARG A 636 10.19 -33.73 18.08
N ALA A 637 10.34 -32.41 18.16
CA ALA A 637 9.89 -31.64 19.31
C ALA A 637 8.37 -31.35 19.29
N SER A 638 7.79 -31.16 18.09
CA SER A 638 6.40 -30.75 17.92
C SER A 638 5.41 -31.92 17.96
N MET A 639 5.78 -33.10 17.43
CA MET A 639 4.91 -34.27 17.39
C MET A 639 4.30 -34.67 18.75
N PRO A 640 5.06 -34.71 19.87
CA PRO A 640 4.49 -35.06 21.18
C PRO A 640 3.51 -34.02 21.74
N LEU A 641 3.56 -32.78 21.24
CA LEU A 641 2.72 -31.66 21.68
C LEU A 641 1.43 -31.53 20.83
N GLY A 642 1.37 -32.21 19.69
CA GLY A 642 0.29 -32.07 18.71
C GLY A 642 -0.95 -32.95 18.97
N VAL A 643 -1.15 -33.41 20.20
CA VAL A 643 -2.30 -34.26 20.61
C VAL A 643 -3.28 -33.46 21.46
#